data_AF-A0A9P7UEP6-F1
#
_entry.id   AF-A0A9P7UEP6-F1
#
_cell.length_a   1.000
_cell.length_b   1.000
_cell.length_c   1.000
_cell.angle_alpha   90.00
_cell.angle_beta   90.00
_cell.angle_gamma   90.00
#
_symmetry.space_group_name_H-M   'P 1'
#
loop_
_entity.id
_entity.type
_entity.pdbx_description
1 polymer ?
#
loop_
_entity_poly.entity_id
_entity_poly.type
_entity_poly.pdbx_seq_one_letter_code
_entity_poly.pdbx_strand_id
1 'polypeptide(L)'
;MKSTIFMRLASVVVLLPTFAQGLVNPIIPGFNPDPTIIRVGQDFFLATSTFEFFPGVPIYHSTDLVKWENIGHALSRPSQLNMRGTAPSGGIFAPTLRHHDGLFYLIDTVFDVISPPDNVTRVPRSFYVTTPNIFDQASWSEPTYVDQWGFDPDLFFDDDGKVYLTSTFSEFVENGNFANWITEIDIKTGDSLSNSRVLHTTTVPPELGYPLTEGSHLYKLNGTYYMVTADSGTEANHKANVYRSQTLDGPWEGNPHNPVLWNGEDMSLPVLATGHADIVDDVDGNWWAVFLAIRPQNPRNSTGLPQLGRETFLCPVTWDADGWPMFNNNEPITEYMPDVLYDLDRPKIWRDDFEGGLTDEAYYYTRTPYKGFTDFESSQGKLRIRGNVYTLNDRETPAALLRKQVDINTTFSTEVSSFSPASWRQEAGASVYLSIHYHNEVAITYSNDTGRRCIVTHTRTGPDATLNTTYIEDEDVANGEPVKLFIEAKDVGYRLGYSTGDKTPSWLATVENRWLQSYVEGWQNFVGTHFAIYSTGTRLPTLNPAAEMDAKQLLPVATAHPFGSTTAFLAVLIGLYTFYYRKIHPLARFPGPFLASVTNFWRLRELWNLHLPETLVVLHEKYGDVVRIGPNMLSFRQGSAVPRIYKAGRALAKTAFYDGFTSFNPNLFGTRDEEVHSMRRRQMAHAFSLQSIKEMEQHIDGHMLQFRKNLDEYSQTGQVFDLKDLIAFFVLDVLGDLAFRCQFDSQIEKDISKLPPINDHIFLACLMGMIPDFMPLIKAISPWIPIPWLQQLLAARQNLKRLTAECVRNRLVDTGAARKDLITSLINSVDPETGSKLTELDIQTEAFAFIVAGSHTTSGTLTLLFSHILQNPAVHAKVVEEVDATVDDVGSAIVPIKDLEAKLPYVMACLDENFRMNSVFTMPLEREVTAKEGFEIEGYVVPKGTGLFSLNHVVHHNPAIWGKDHDVFNPLRFYDQEGEKLQRFLSPFSMGHRMCIGRNMAMTNMLKLVATTFRCYDLEAVEPMEAISTISVGISEKEGPLLCRVRRR
;
A
#
# COMPACT_ATOMS: atom_id res chain seq x y z
N MET A 1 2.22 5.67 -16.50
CA MET A 1 2.39 4.82 -15.30
C MET A 1 3.79 4.21 -15.09
N LYS A 2 4.56 3.82 -16.12
CA LYS A 2 5.81 3.05 -15.93
C LYS A 2 7.05 3.86 -15.44
N SER A 3 7.11 5.19 -15.65
CA SER A 3 8.30 5.98 -15.28
C SER A 3 8.34 6.46 -13.81
N THR A 4 7.16 6.58 -13.17
CA THR A 4 7.01 7.13 -11.81
C THR A 4 7.41 6.12 -10.73
N ILE A 5 7.24 4.83 -11.01
CA ILE A 5 7.57 3.72 -10.10
C ILE A 5 9.08 3.46 -10.04
N PHE A 6 9.80 3.73 -11.15
CA PHE A 6 11.25 3.53 -11.17
C PHE A 6 12.02 4.58 -10.35
N MET A 7 11.52 5.82 -10.28
CA MET A 7 12.08 6.82 -9.36
C MET A 7 11.95 6.38 -7.90
N ARG A 8 10.85 5.71 -7.53
CA ARG A 8 10.61 5.21 -6.16
C ARG A 8 11.52 4.05 -5.76
N LEU A 9 11.97 3.22 -6.72
CA LEU A 9 12.94 2.15 -6.45
C LEU A 9 14.38 2.69 -6.32
N ALA A 10 14.75 3.71 -7.09
CA ALA A 10 16.05 4.39 -6.92
C ALA A 10 16.18 5.07 -5.53
N SER A 11 15.06 5.46 -4.92
CA SER A 11 14.98 5.98 -3.56
C SER A 11 15.30 4.97 -2.46
N VAL A 12 15.26 3.66 -2.75
CA VAL A 12 15.51 2.62 -1.75
C VAL A 12 17.02 2.45 -1.46
N VAL A 13 17.91 2.94 -2.34
CA VAL A 13 19.37 2.77 -2.16
C VAL A 13 20.18 4.05 -2.17
N VAL A 14 19.61 5.18 -2.59
CA VAL A 14 20.13 6.49 -2.18
C VAL A 14 19.22 6.97 -1.06
N LEU A 15 19.68 6.83 0.18
CA LEU A 15 19.08 7.43 1.39
C LEU A 15 19.10 8.97 1.32
N LEU A 16 18.47 9.57 0.31
CA LEU A 16 17.84 10.87 0.45
C LEU A 16 16.34 10.58 0.57
N PRO A 17 15.67 11.15 1.58
CA PRO A 17 14.24 10.92 1.76
C PRO A 17 13.54 11.56 0.56
N THR A 18 13.20 10.78 -0.47
CA THR A 18 12.11 11.21 -1.34
C THR A 18 10.86 11.10 -0.48
N PHE A 19 10.28 12.25 -0.16
CA PHE A 19 9.02 12.38 0.58
C PHE A 19 8.07 11.27 0.16
N ALA A 20 7.75 10.39 1.10
CA ALA A 20 6.69 9.43 0.91
C ALA A 20 5.42 10.27 0.76
N GLN A 21 4.85 10.33 -0.45
CA GLN A 21 3.53 10.91 -0.63
C GLN A 21 2.53 9.87 -0.15
N GLY A 22 1.75 10.22 0.86
CA GLY A 22 0.69 9.40 1.42
C GLY A 22 -0.14 10.24 2.37
N LEU A 23 -1.40 9.87 2.52
CA LEU A 23 -2.29 10.52 3.46
C LEU A 23 -1.87 10.13 4.88
N VAL A 24 -1.56 11.13 5.72
CA VAL A 24 -1.35 10.94 7.15
C VAL A 24 -2.66 11.18 7.88
N ASN A 25 -3.24 10.10 8.36
CA ASN A 25 -4.37 10.10 9.26
C ASN A 25 -3.92 10.15 10.73
N PRO A 26 -4.74 10.69 11.64
CA PRO A 26 -6.01 11.38 11.37
C PRO A 26 -5.81 12.74 10.67
N ILE A 27 -6.71 13.09 9.75
CA ILE A 27 -6.71 14.40 9.08
C ILE A 27 -7.02 15.54 10.04
N ILE A 28 -7.83 15.29 11.08
CA ILE A 28 -8.06 16.22 12.19
C ILE A 28 -7.79 15.47 13.51
N PRO A 29 -6.59 15.64 14.09
CA PRO A 29 -6.15 14.89 15.26
C PRO A 29 -6.77 15.40 16.57
N GLY A 30 -6.62 14.62 17.64
CA GLY A 30 -7.22 14.94 18.95
C GLY A 30 -8.73 14.77 18.95
N PHE A 31 -9.38 15.20 20.04
CA PHE A 31 -10.82 15.10 20.26
C PHE A 31 -11.64 15.79 19.14
N ASN A 32 -11.94 15.06 18.07
CA ASN A 32 -12.69 15.46 16.89
C ASN A 32 -13.51 14.26 16.37
N PRO A 33 -14.47 13.77 17.18
CA PRO A 33 -15.38 12.69 16.82
C PRO A 33 -16.52 13.11 15.88
N ASP A 34 -17.27 12.10 15.44
CA ASP A 34 -18.55 12.23 14.74
C ASP A 34 -18.47 13.22 13.55
N PRO A 35 -17.54 13.01 12.59
CA PRO A 35 -17.31 13.96 11.52
C PRO A 35 -18.43 13.92 10.47
N THR A 36 -18.95 15.09 10.12
CA THR A 36 -19.86 15.31 8.99
C THR A 36 -19.19 16.21 7.97
N ILE A 37 -19.33 15.91 6.68
CA ILE A 37 -18.63 16.62 5.59
C ILE A 37 -19.58 17.02 4.47
N ILE A 38 -19.34 18.20 3.90
CA ILE A 38 -19.97 18.64 2.65
C ILE A 38 -18.94 19.27 1.73
N ARG A 39 -19.26 19.31 0.43
CA ARG A 39 -18.55 20.10 -0.57
C ARG A 39 -19.48 21.17 -1.15
N VAL A 40 -18.99 22.41 -1.20
CA VAL A 40 -19.67 23.53 -1.88
C VAL A 40 -18.71 24.09 -2.93
N GLY A 41 -18.92 23.70 -4.19
CA GLY A 41 -17.98 24.03 -5.25
C GLY A 41 -16.64 23.30 -5.08
N GLN A 42 -15.58 24.04 -4.81
CA GLN A 42 -14.21 23.53 -4.59
C GLN A 42 -13.86 23.41 -3.09
N ASP A 43 -14.72 23.92 -2.22
CA ASP A 43 -14.48 24.01 -0.79
C ASP A 43 -15.15 22.86 -0.06
N PHE A 44 -14.42 22.24 0.85
CA PHE A 44 -14.90 21.23 1.77
C PHE A 44 -15.06 21.84 3.15
N PHE A 45 -16.17 21.50 3.81
CA PHE A 45 -16.45 21.90 5.18
C PHE A 45 -16.74 20.67 6.02
N LEU A 46 -16.16 20.61 7.22
CA LEU A 46 -16.32 19.49 8.13
C LEU A 46 -16.68 20.01 9.54
N ALA A 47 -17.64 19.35 10.19
CA ALA A 47 -18.01 19.64 11.59
C ALA A 47 -17.85 18.38 12.47
N THR A 48 -17.61 18.57 13.77
CA THR A 48 -17.41 17.48 14.75
C THR A 48 -18.12 17.80 16.06
N SER A 49 -18.48 16.78 16.84
CA SER A 49 -19.14 16.99 18.15
C SER A 49 -18.19 17.60 19.19
N THR A 50 -18.76 18.30 20.18
CA THR A 50 -18.01 19.04 21.22
C THR A 50 -18.45 18.76 22.65
N PHE A 51 -19.49 17.97 22.87
CA PHE A 51 -20.00 17.63 24.20
C PHE A 51 -20.13 18.86 25.10
N GLU A 52 -19.48 18.86 26.27
CA GLU A 52 -19.58 19.93 27.25
C GLU A 52 -18.71 21.15 26.94
N PHE A 53 -17.99 21.17 25.81
CA PHE A 53 -17.06 22.24 25.45
C PHE A 53 -17.74 23.34 24.62
N PHE A 54 -17.45 24.60 24.97
CA PHE A 54 -17.97 25.80 24.32
C PHE A 54 -16.81 26.67 23.80
N PRO A 55 -16.91 27.36 22.66
CA PRO A 55 -18.00 27.31 21.68
C PRO A 55 -18.19 25.90 21.11
N GLY A 56 -19.41 25.60 20.68
CA GLY A 56 -19.81 24.26 20.23
C GLY A 56 -19.74 24.11 18.71
N VAL A 57 -19.42 22.90 18.28
CA VAL A 57 -19.30 22.48 16.87
C VAL A 57 -18.30 23.33 16.07
N PRO A 58 -17.00 23.00 16.10
CA PRO A 58 -16.01 23.64 15.24
C PRO A 58 -16.32 23.34 13.78
N ILE A 59 -16.07 24.32 12.93
CA ILE A 59 -16.16 24.21 11.48
C ILE A 59 -14.76 24.26 10.91
N TYR A 60 -14.39 23.19 10.22
CA TYR A 60 -13.13 23.08 9.51
C TYR A 60 -13.33 23.31 8.02
N HIS A 61 -12.40 24.02 7.38
CA HIS A 61 -12.38 24.27 5.94
C HIS A 61 -11.15 23.65 5.30
N SER A 62 -11.33 23.09 4.10
CA SER A 62 -10.26 22.58 3.26
C SER A 62 -10.59 22.76 1.78
N THR A 63 -9.57 22.79 0.93
CA THR A 63 -9.71 22.73 -0.54
C THR A 63 -9.13 21.44 -1.13
N ASP A 64 -8.57 20.57 -0.29
CA ASP A 64 -7.80 19.41 -0.73
C ASP A 64 -8.00 18.14 0.12
N LEU A 65 -8.92 18.19 1.11
CA LEU A 65 -9.23 17.12 2.07
C LEU A 65 -8.09 16.75 3.04
N VAL A 66 -6.89 17.32 2.89
CA VAL A 66 -5.72 17.01 3.73
C VAL A 66 -5.45 18.14 4.72
N LYS A 67 -5.35 19.38 4.23
CA LYS A 67 -5.11 20.55 5.07
C LYS A 67 -6.44 21.13 5.53
N TRP A 68 -6.66 21.08 6.84
CA TRP A 68 -7.85 21.60 7.49
C TRP A 68 -7.51 22.79 8.40
N GLU A 69 -8.30 23.85 8.28
CA GLU A 69 -8.23 25.05 9.12
C GLU A 69 -9.54 25.20 9.89
N ASN A 70 -9.48 25.42 11.22
CA ASN A 70 -10.67 25.76 12.00
C ASN A 70 -11.02 27.23 11.73
N ILE A 71 -12.15 27.46 11.06
CA ILE A 71 -12.62 28.79 10.64
C ILE A 71 -13.66 29.39 11.62
N GLY A 72 -13.95 28.70 12.73
CA GLY A 72 -14.88 29.16 13.75
C GLY A 72 -15.82 28.05 14.23
N HIS A 73 -16.88 28.44 14.94
CA HIS A 73 -17.84 27.51 15.54
C HIS A 73 -19.27 27.90 15.19
N ALA A 74 -20.13 26.90 14.97
CA ALA A 74 -21.53 27.16 14.67
C ALA A 74 -22.33 27.63 15.89
N LEU A 75 -21.96 27.14 17.09
CA LEU A 75 -22.63 27.44 18.36
C LEU A 75 -21.72 28.28 19.25
N SER A 76 -21.54 29.55 18.87
CA SER A 76 -20.60 30.48 19.50
C SER A 76 -21.27 31.44 20.50
N ARG A 77 -22.60 31.37 20.68
CA ARG A 77 -23.35 32.27 21.57
C ARG A 77 -24.12 31.53 22.66
N PRO A 78 -24.19 32.08 23.90
CA PRO A 78 -25.03 31.51 24.95
C PRO A 78 -26.52 31.39 24.61
N SER A 79 -27.05 32.18 23.66
CA SER A 79 -28.43 32.07 23.19
C SER A 79 -28.67 30.82 22.33
N GLN A 80 -27.62 30.33 21.65
CA GLN A 80 -27.67 29.11 20.85
C GLN A 80 -27.45 27.86 21.71
N LEU A 81 -26.50 27.93 22.66
CA LEU A 81 -26.07 26.77 23.45
C LEU A 81 -25.86 27.12 24.93
N ASN A 82 -26.74 26.61 25.79
CA ASN A 82 -26.68 26.77 27.24
C ASN A 82 -26.38 25.42 27.92
N MET A 83 -25.15 25.27 28.44
CA MET A 83 -24.68 24.01 29.04
C MET A 83 -24.41 24.13 30.54
N ARG A 84 -25.15 24.98 31.25
CA ARG A 84 -24.94 25.13 32.70
C ARG A 84 -25.32 23.85 33.44
N GLY A 85 -24.39 23.29 34.21
CA GLY A 85 -24.63 22.05 34.96
C GLY A 85 -24.58 20.78 34.12
N THR A 86 -24.33 20.88 32.81
CA THR A 86 -24.22 19.72 31.90
C THR A 86 -23.21 18.70 32.44
N ALA A 87 -23.59 17.43 32.34
CA ALA A 87 -22.75 16.32 32.77
C ALA A 87 -21.44 16.23 31.96
N PRO A 88 -20.35 15.70 32.51
CA PRO A 88 -19.19 15.29 31.72
C PRO A 88 -19.61 14.39 30.55
N SER A 89 -19.05 14.64 29.35
CA SER A 89 -19.46 13.99 28.09
C SER A 89 -20.95 14.13 27.73
N GLY A 90 -21.67 15.06 28.35
CA GLY A 90 -23.00 15.51 27.92
C GLY A 90 -22.89 16.72 26.98
N GLY A 91 -23.98 17.39 26.66
CA GLY A 91 -23.97 18.57 25.79
C GLY A 91 -24.13 18.17 24.31
N ILE A 92 -23.27 18.70 23.45
CA ILE A 92 -23.37 18.55 21.99
C ILE A 92 -22.88 17.18 21.50
N PHE A 93 -23.78 16.40 20.91
CA PHE A 93 -23.49 15.07 20.35
C PHE A 93 -23.18 15.18 18.84
N ALA A 94 -23.32 14.09 18.07
CA ALA A 94 -23.00 14.07 16.65
C ALA A 94 -23.78 15.13 15.86
N PRO A 95 -23.11 16.11 15.26
CA PRO A 95 -23.75 17.08 14.38
C PRO A 95 -23.85 16.53 12.95
N THR A 96 -24.78 17.09 12.17
CA THR A 96 -24.78 16.93 10.72
C THR A 96 -24.78 18.28 10.01
N LEU A 97 -23.87 18.45 9.05
CA LEU A 97 -23.73 19.66 8.23
C LEU A 97 -24.26 19.37 6.82
N ARG A 98 -25.15 20.24 6.30
CA ARG A 98 -25.73 20.15 4.97
C ARG A 98 -25.74 21.51 4.28
N HIS A 99 -25.74 21.53 2.96
CA HIS A 99 -25.87 22.77 2.19
C HIS A 99 -26.96 22.61 1.14
N HIS A 100 -27.94 23.50 1.16
CA HIS A 100 -29.09 23.48 0.27
C HIS A 100 -29.53 24.92 -0.04
N ASP A 101 -29.80 25.21 -1.31
CA ASP A 101 -30.30 26.52 -1.77
C ASP A 101 -29.52 27.75 -1.25
N GLY A 102 -28.20 27.62 -1.15
CA GLY A 102 -27.30 28.72 -0.73
C GLY A 102 -27.24 28.95 0.79
N LEU A 103 -27.83 28.06 1.59
CA LEU A 103 -27.74 28.07 3.04
C LEU A 103 -27.02 26.82 3.54
N PHE A 104 -26.18 27.01 4.55
CA PHE A 104 -25.63 25.95 5.36
C PHE A 104 -26.59 25.66 6.51
N TYR A 105 -26.84 24.38 6.76
CA TYR A 105 -27.65 23.86 7.85
C TYR A 105 -26.77 23.00 8.73
N LEU A 106 -26.73 23.30 10.02
CA LEU A 106 -26.13 22.43 11.02
C LEU A 106 -27.23 21.96 11.95
N ILE A 107 -27.49 20.66 11.98
CA ILE A 107 -28.44 20.02 12.89
C ILE A 107 -27.69 19.22 13.95
N ASP A 108 -28.17 19.28 15.19
CA ASP A 108 -27.49 18.68 16.35
C ASP A 108 -28.51 18.41 17.47
N THR A 109 -28.05 17.85 18.57
CA THR A 109 -28.81 17.43 19.75
C THR A 109 -28.04 17.75 21.03
N VAL A 110 -28.70 18.38 22.00
CA VAL A 110 -28.09 18.69 23.31
C VAL A 110 -28.56 17.73 24.40
N PHE A 111 -27.62 16.98 24.97
CA PHE A 111 -27.82 16.14 26.15
C PHE A 111 -27.45 16.87 27.45
N ASP A 112 -28.38 17.67 27.98
CA ASP A 112 -28.17 18.42 29.24
C ASP A 112 -28.10 17.52 30.48
N VAL A 113 -28.82 16.39 30.44
CA VAL A 113 -28.93 15.43 31.54
C VAL A 113 -28.61 14.03 31.03
N ILE A 114 -27.33 13.66 31.09
CA ILE A 114 -26.83 12.30 31.00
C ILE A 114 -26.30 11.94 32.39
N SER A 115 -26.87 10.93 33.06
CA SER A 115 -26.26 10.39 34.27
C SER A 115 -26.89 9.07 34.73
N PRO A 116 -26.14 7.97 34.65
CA PRO A 116 -25.92 7.12 35.81
C PRO A 116 -24.92 7.82 36.75
N PRO A 117 -25.06 7.73 38.09
CA PRO A 117 -26.04 6.93 38.84
C PRO A 117 -27.39 7.64 39.11
N ASP A 118 -27.59 8.89 38.68
CA ASP A 118 -28.79 9.66 39.06
C ASP A 118 -30.09 9.12 38.41
N ASN A 119 -29.99 8.23 37.41
CA ASN A 119 -31.11 7.56 36.71
C ASN A 119 -32.12 8.53 36.07
N VAL A 120 -31.68 9.73 35.69
CA VAL A 120 -32.54 10.78 35.10
C VAL A 120 -32.13 11.15 33.68
N THR A 121 -31.49 10.25 32.91
CA THR A 121 -31.17 10.53 31.50
C THR A 121 -32.43 10.98 30.78
N ARG A 122 -32.44 12.24 30.32
CA ARG A 122 -33.54 12.80 29.54
C ARG A 122 -33.19 12.60 28.10
N VAL A 123 -34.16 12.11 27.32
CA VAL A 123 -33.99 12.07 25.88
C VAL A 123 -33.83 13.50 25.38
N PRO A 124 -32.80 13.75 24.57
CA PRO A 124 -32.45 15.09 24.17
C PRO A 124 -33.43 15.61 23.10
N ARG A 125 -33.34 16.90 22.80
CA ARG A 125 -34.11 17.54 21.74
C ARG A 125 -33.15 18.05 20.66
N SER A 126 -33.40 17.64 19.42
CA SER A 126 -32.63 18.11 18.29
C SER A 126 -33.08 19.51 17.85
N PHE A 127 -32.16 20.21 17.19
CA PHE A 127 -32.38 21.55 16.64
C PHE A 127 -31.41 21.78 15.49
N TYR A 128 -31.72 22.73 14.60
CA TYR A 128 -30.76 23.19 13.59
C TYR A 128 -30.56 24.70 13.63
N VAL A 129 -29.38 25.13 13.21
CA VAL A 129 -29.02 26.52 12.95
C VAL A 129 -28.62 26.67 11.48
N THR A 130 -28.77 27.88 10.95
CA THR A 130 -28.46 28.17 9.53
C THR A 130 -27.54 29.36 9.38
N THR A 131 -26.77 29.37 8.29
CA THR A 131 -26.02 30.56 7.87
C THR A 131 -25.90 30.65 6.34
N PRO A 132 -25.94 31.86 5.75
CA PRO A 132 -25.54 32.09 4.37
C PRO A 132 -24.02 32.25 4.18
N ASN A 133 -23.25 32.40 5.27
CA ASN A 133 -21.81 32.60 5.23
C ASN A 133 -21.11 31.81 6.35
N ILE A 134 -20.67 30.59 6.02
CA ILE A 134 -20.03 29.68 6.97
C ILE A 134 -18.68 30.20 7.53
N PHE A 135 -18.03 31.15 6.87
CA PHE A 135 -16.79 31.78 7.33
C PHE A 135 -17.00 32.87 8.40
N ASP A 136 -18.24 33.26 8.68
CA ASP A 136 -18.58 34.23 9.71
C ASP A 136 -19.32 33.54 10.85
N GLN A 137 -18.63 33.20 11.94
CA GLN A 137 -19.25 32.53 13.08
C GLN A 137 -20.40 33.32 13.74
N ALA A 138 -20.47 34.65 13.54
CA ALA A 138 -21.56 35.45 14.09
C ALA A 138 -22.84 35.36 13.24
N SER A 139 -22.75 34.86 12.01
CA SER A 139 -23.86 34.80 11.05
C SER A 139 -24.82 33.63 11.28
N TRP A 140 -24.43 32.64 12.09
CA TRP A 140 -25.29 31.50 12.44
C TRP A 140 -26.55 31.96 13.19
N SER A 141 -27.70 31.44 12.78
CA SER A 141 -29.01 31.80 13.34
C SER A 141 -29.19 31.35 14.79
N GLU A 142 -30.29 31.80 15.40
CA GLU A 142 -30.84 31.14 16.59
C GLU A 142 -31.38 29.75 16.22
N PRO A 143 -31.46 28.80 17.19
CA PRO A 143 -31.87 27.42 16.91
C PRO A 143 -33.35 27.30 16.57
N THR A 144 -33.65 26.54 15.52
CA THR A 144 -35.00 26.02 15.25
C THR A 144 -35.09 24.59 15.75
N TYR A 145 -36.02 24.33 16.67
CA TYR A 145 -36.20 23.02 17.28
C TYR A 145 -37.09 22.11 16.45
N VAL A 146 -36.84 20.81 16.53
CA VAL A 146 -37.65 19.76 15.90
C VAL A 146 -38.21 18.81 16.97
N ASP A 147 -39.32 18.16 16.65
CA ASP A 147 -40.06 17.28 17.58
C ASP A 147 -39.88 15.78 17.30
N GLN A 148 -38.81 15.40 16.60
CA GLN A 148 -38.41 13.99 16.47
C GLN A 148 -37.57 13.54 17.67
N TRP A 149 -37.92 12.38 18.23
CA TRP A 149 -37.23 11.79 19.38
C TRP A 149 -35.85 11.24 18.98
N GLY A 150 -34.88 11.22 19.89
CA GLY A 150 -33.58 10.56 19.68
C GLY A 150 -32.39 11.49 19.49
N PHE A 151 -31.27 10.92 19.06
CA PHE A 151 -29.98 11.57 18.82
C PHE A 151 -29.45 11.25 17.41
N ASP A 152 -28.25 11.75 17.06
CA ASP A 152 -27.65 11.68 15.72
C ASP A 152 -28.59 12.15 14.60
N PRO A 153 -29.07 13.41 14.65
CA PRO A 153 -30.01 13.91 13.67
C PRO A 153 -29.32 14.23 12.33
N ASP A 154 -30.00 13.95 11.22
CA ASP A 154 -29.60 14.37 9.86
C ASP A 154 -30.79 14.97 9.11
N LEU A 155 -30.50 15.96 8.25
CA LEU A 155 -31.42 16.55 7.29
C LEU A 155 -31.12 16.05 5.89
N PHE A 156 -32.05 15.30 5.30
CA PHE A 156 -31.99 14.87 3.92
C PHE A 156 -32.93 15.71 3.05
N PHE A 157 -32.35 16.47 2.13
CA PHE A 157 -33.07 17.28 1.14
C PHE A 157 -33.23 16.46 -0.15
N ASP A 158 -34.46 16.04 -0.46
CA ASP A 158 -34.74 15.19 -1.62
C ASP A 158 -35.04 16.02 -2.89
N ASP A 159 -34.87 15.40 -4.05
CA ASP A 159 -35.12 16.02 -5.36
C ASP A 159 -36.62 16.26 -5.66
N ASP A 160 -37.52 15.74 -4.83
CA ASP A 160 -38.96 16.00 -4.88
C ASP A 160 -39.38 17.28 -4.12
N GLY A 161 -38.42 17.96 -3.50
CA GLY A 161 -38.62 19.20 -2.74
C GLY A 161 -39.01 18.99 -1.28
N LYS A 162 -39.04 17.74 -0.79
CA LYS A 162 -39.28 17.43 0.62
C LYS A 162 -37.98 17.42 1.42
N VAL A 163 -38.13 17.64 2.73
CA VAL A 163 -37.04 17.54 3.69
C VAL A 163 -37.39 16.48 4.70
N TYR A 164 -36.47 15.54 4.89
CA TYR A 164 -36.60 14.44 5.83
C TYR A 164 -35.60 14.61 6.97
N LEU A 165 -36.06 14.34 8.19
CA LEU A 165 -35.25 14.30 9.40
C LEU A 165 -35.07 12.85 9.83
N THR A 166 -33.83 12.41 10.01
CA THR A 166 -33.51 11.12 10.63
C THR A 166 -33.03 11.31 12.07
N SER A 167 -33.18 10.29 12.92
CA SER A 167 -32.64 10.25 14.28
C SER A 167 -32.61 8.81 14.84
N THR A 168 -31.96 8.60 15.98
CA THR A 168 -31.73 7.29 16.59
C THR A 168 -32.38 7.17 17.97
N PHE A 169 -33.19 6.13 18.20
CA PHE A 169 -33.75 5.75 19.51
C PHE A 169 -34.30 4.31 19.55
N SER A 170 -34.61 3.78 20.74
CA SER A 170 -34.95 2.34 20.93
C SER A 170 -36.34 2.05 21.50
N GLU A 171 -37.00 3.03 22.14
CA GLU A 171 -38.15 2.83 23.04
C GLU A 171 -39.40 2.24 22.38
N PHE A 172 -39.49 2.28 21.05
CA PHE A 172 -40.64 1.84 20.28
C PHE A 172 -40.35 0.64 19.35
N VAL A 173 -39.22 -0.04 19.58
CA VAL A 173 -38.83 -1.28 18.88
C VAL A 173 -39.12 -2.46 19.79
N GLU A 174 -39.85 -3.49 19.33
CA GLU A 174 -40.34 -4.61 20.17
C GLU A 174 -39.23 -5.33 20.97
N ASN A 175 -38.02 -5.40 20.41
CA ASN A 175 -36.87 -6.06 21.04
C ASN A 175 -35.97 -5.12 21.85
N GLY A 176 -36.29 -3.81 21.90
CA GLY A 176 -35.50 -2.79 22.59
C GLY A 176 -34.18 -2.41 21.90
N ASN A 177 -33.95 -2.86 20.67
CA ASN A 177 -32.79 -2.46 19.86
C ASN A 177 -32.91 -0.99 19.45
N PHE A 178 -31.77 -0.30 19.30
CA PHE A 178 -31.81 1.03 18.65
C PHE A 178 -32.14 0.87 17.17
N ALA A 179 -32.81 1.87 16.64
CA ALA A 179 -33.20 1.98 15.24
C ALA A 179 -33.02 3.42 14.75
N ASN A 180 -32.77 3.58 13.45
CA ASN A 180 -32.89 4.87 12.81
C ASN A 180 -34.36 5.10 12.44
N TRP A 181 -34.85 6.30 12.70
CA TRP A 181 -36.21 6.75 12.42
C TRP A 181 -36.20 7.88 11.42
N ILE A 182 -37.31 8.08 10.71
CA ILE A 182 -37.45 9.14 9.70
C ILE A 182 -38.82 9.82 9.82
N THR A 183 -38.85 11.13 9.60
CA THR A 183 -40.09 11.91 9.36
C THR A 183 -39.85 13.00 8.32
N GLU A 184 -40.88 13.35 7.55
CA GLU A 184 -40.91 14.58 6.75
C GLU A 184 -41.10 15.79 7.68
N ILE A 185 -40.38 16.89 7.45
CA ILE A 185 -40.49 18.13 8.23
C ILE A 185 -40.68 19.37 7.35
N ASP A 186 -41.28 20.42 7.91
CA ASP A 186 -41.20 21.78 7.36
C ASP A 186 -39.87 22.41 7.82
N ILE A 187 -38.95 22.62 6.88
CA ILE A 187 -37.61 23.16 7.15
C ILE A 187 -37.58 24.63 7.59
N LYS A 188 -38.72 25.34 7.59
CA LYS A 188 -38.81 26.72 8.11
C LYS A 188 -39.25 26.75 9.56
N THR A 189 -40.09 25.80 9.98
CA THR A 189 -40.65 25.78 11.35
C THR A 189 -40.05 24.69 12.22
N GLY A 190 -39.54 23.61 11.62
CA GLY A 190 -39.12 22.39 12.32
C GLY A 190 -40.28 21.42 12.61
N ASP A 191 -41.50 21.73 12.18
CA ASP A 191 -42.68 20.91 12.45
C ASP A 191 -42.67 19.62 11.61
N SER A 192 -43.02 18.50 12.23
CA SER A 192 -43.23 17.22 11.54
C SER A 192 -44.46 17.27 10.63
N LEU A 193 -44.28 16.92 9.35
CA LEU A 193 -45.34 16.82 8.33
C LEU A 193 -45.85 15.39 8.14
N SER A 194 -45.15 14.40 8.70
CA SER A 194 -45.54 12.99 8.68
C SER A 194 -45.44 12.33 10.05
N ASN A 195 -45.95 11.09 10.17
CA ASN A 195 -45.67 10.25 11.33
C ASN A 195 -44.21 9.79 11.29
N SER A 196 -43.52 9.85 12.43
CA SER A 196 -42.21 9.21 12.57
C SER A 196 -42.36 7.69 12.42
N ARG A 197 -41.49 7.08 11.62
CA ARG A 197 -41.47 5.64 11.37
C ARG A 197 -40.05 5.11 11.43
N VAL A 198 -39.91 3.82 11.74
CA VAL A 198 -38.63 3.12 11.62
C VAL A 198 -38.17 3.19 10.17
N LEU A 199 -36.95 3.68 9.97
CA LEU A 199 -36.24 3.67 8.70
C LEU A 199 -35.46 2.38 8.56
N HIS A 200 -34.68 2.02 9.59
CA HIS A 200 -33.78 0.87 9.57
C HIS A 200 -33.45 0.36 10.98
N THR A 201 -33.18 -0.94 11.08
CA THR A 201 -32.66 -1.61 12.28
C THR A 201 -31.40 -2.37 11.91
N THR A 202 -30.43 -2.45 12.82
CA THR A 202 -29.18 -3.15 12.58
C THR A 202 -29.38 -4.55 11.98
N THR A 203 -28.59 -4.87 10.95
CA THR A 203 -28.47 -6.23 10.41
C THR A 203 -27.29 -6.99 11.01
N VAL A 204 -26.55 -6.35 11.93
CA VAL A 204 -25.42 -6.96 12.60
C VAL A 204 -25.94 -8.04 13.56
N PRO A 205 -25.43 -9.29 13.46
CA PRO A 205 -25.80 -10.34 14.40
C PRO A 205 -25.46 -9.95 15.85
N PRO A 206 -26.35 -10.18 16.84
CA PRO A 206 -26.11 -9.80 18.24
C PRO A 206 -24.82 -10.39 18.86
N GLU A 207 -24.33 -11.50 18.32
CA GLU A 207 -23.06 -12.12 18.71
C GLU A 207 -21.82 -11.34 18.26
N LEU A 208 -21.94 -10.46 17.27
CA LEU A 208 -20.86 -9.64 16.70
C LEU A 208 -20.85 -8.19 17.19
N GLY A 209 -21.84 -7.79 18.01
CA GLY A 209 -21.93 -6.44 18.54
C GLY A 209 -23.23 -6.16 19.30
N TYR A 210 -23.21 -5.11 20.12
CA TYR A 210 -24.43 -4.58 20.73
C TYR A 210 -25.37 -4.09 19.62
N PRO A 211 -26.67 -4.46 19.60
CA PRO A 211 -27.58 -4.11 18.51
C PRO A 211 -28.00 -2.63 18.57
N LEU A 212 -27.03 -1.76 18.34
CA LEU A 212 -27.15 -0.32 18.27
C LEU A 212 -26.79 0.10 16.85
N THR A 213 -27.78 0.61 16.11
CA THR A 213 -27.57 1.34 14.85
C THR A 213 -27.85 2.82 15.09
N GLU A 214 -26.94 3.69 14.66
CA GLU A 214 -26.95 5.14 14.90
C GLU A 214 -26.35 5.89 13.70
N GLY A 215 -26.16 7.21 13.78
CA GLY A 215 -25.45 8.01 12.76
C GLY A 215 -25.94 7.78 11.32
N SER A 216 -27.26 7.86 11.06
CA SER A 216 -27.81 7.57 9.73
C SER A 216 -27.71 8.77 8.78
N HIS A 217 -26.93 8.61 7.72
CA HIS A 217 -26.80 9.60 6.64
C HIS A 217 -27.41 9.10 5.33
N LEU A 218 -28.29 9.89 4.73
CA LEU A 218 -29.00 9.56 3.49
C LEU A 218 -28.41 10.29 2.28
N TYR A 219 -28.28 9.56 1.18
CA TYR A 219 -27.84 10.07 -0.12
C TYR A 219 -28.76 9.57 -1.21
N LYS A 220 -28.92 10.34 -2.29
CA LYS A 220 -29.62 9.89 -3.49
C LYS A 220 -28.70 10.02 -4.68
N LEU A 221 -28.31 8.88 -5.25
CA LEU A 221 -27.36 8.79 -6.34
C LEU A 221 -28.01 8.04 -7.50
N ASN A 222 -28.11 8.69 -8.66
CA ASN A 222 -28.72 8.14 -9.87
C ASN A 222 -30.11 7.51 -9.62
N GLY A 223 -30.94 8.16 -8.80
CA GLY A 223 -32.29 7.70 -8.45
C GLY A 223 -32.36 6.59 -7.40
N THR A 224 -31.23 6.10 -6.88
CA THR A 224 -31.17 5.12 -5.79
C THR A 224 -30.83 5.82 -4.48
N TYR A 225 -31.54 5.49 -3.40
CA TYR A 225 -31.23 5.96 -2.06
C TYR A 225 -30.16 5.07 -1.44
N TYR A 226 -29.16 5.69 -0.83
CA TYR A 226 -28.13 5.05 -0.02
C TYR A 226 -28.24 5.57 1.41
N MET A 227 -27.93 4.69 2.36
CA MET A 227 -27.90 5.04 3.78
C MET A 227 -26.60 4.51 4.38
N VAL A 228 -25.80 5.41 4.94
CA VAL A 228 -24.63 5.07 5.76
C VAL A 228 -25.08 5.06 7.22
N THR A 229 -24.71 4.04 7.99
CA THR A 229 -25.01 3.96 9.44
C THR A 229 -23.75 3.62 10.22
N ALA A 230 -23.73 4.03 11.49
CA ALA A 230 -22.83 3.48 12.50
C ALA A 230 -23.51 2.33 13.24
N ASP A 231 -22.75 1.30 13.60
CA ASP A 231 -23.27 0.15 14.33
C ASP A 231 -22.34 -0.31 15.46
N SER A 232 -22.93 -1.02 16.43
CA SER A 232 -22.24 -1.69 17.55
C SER A 232 -21.62 -0.77 18.61
N GLY A 233 -22.00 0.51 18.61
CA GLY A 233 -21.52 1.54 19.54
C GLY A 233 -20.08 1.99 19.29
N THR A 234 -19.72 3.17 19.79
CA THR A 234 -18.47 3.88 19.46
C THR A 234 -17.16 3.31 20.04
N GLU A 235 -17.18 2.08 20.57
CA GLU A 235 -16.04 1.43 21.24
C GLU A 235 -15.28 0.47 20.28
N ALA A 236 -14.52 -0.50 20.81
CA ALA A 236 -13.73 -1.44 20.01
C ALA A 236 -14.49 -2.16 18.87
N ASN A 237 -15.80 -2.38 19.03
CA ASN A 237 -16.64 -3.04 18.03
C ASN A 237 -17.27 -2.08 17.01
N HIS A 238 -17.00 -0.78 17.10
CA HIS A 238 -17.58 0.22 16.22
C HIS A 238 -17.30 -0.10 14.75
N LYS A 239 -18.33 0.09 13.91
CA LYS A 239 -18.27 -0.16 12.48
C LYS A 239 -19.22 0.75 11.71
N ALA A 240 -18.97 0.94 10.43
CA ALA A 240 -19.92 1.59 9.52
C ALA A 240 -20.48 0.59 8.50
N ASN A 241 -21.77 0.72 8.20
CA ASN A 241 -22.48 -0.07 7.20
C ASN A 241 -23.12 0.83 6.16
N VAL A 242 -23.31 0.29 4.95
CA VAL A 242 -24.05 0.93 3.86
C VAL A 242 -25.22 0.07 3.44
N TYR A 243 -26.35 0.71 3.19
CA TYR A 243 -27.55 0.11 2.66
C TYR A 243 -28.04 0.90 1.44
N ARG A 244 -28.85 0.28 0.59
CA ARG A 244 -29.53 0.98 -0.51
C ARG A 244 -30.98 0.57 -0.66
N SER A 245 -31.79 1.46 -1.21
CA SER A 245 -33.18 1.17 -1.59
C SER A 245 -33.64 2.03 -2.77
N GLN A 246 -34.71 1.60 -3.42
CA GLN A 246 -35.38 2.38 -4.47
C GLN A 246 -36.36 3.41 -3.88
N THR A 247 -36.75 3.26 -2.60
CA THR A 247 -37.64 4.19 -1.90
C THR A 247 -37.19 4.34 -0.44
N LEU A 248 -37.53 5.46 0.20
CA LEU A 248 -37.28 5.65 1.65
C LEU A 248 -38.07 4.69 2.54
N ASP A 249 -39.08 3.99 2.01
CA ASP A 249 -39.87 2.97 2.74
C ASP A 249 -39.19 1.58 2.74
N GLY A 250 -38.09 1.43 2.00
CA GLY A 250 -37.39 0.16 1.86
C GLY A 250 -38.03 -0.79 0.83
N PRO A 251 -37.68 -2.09 0.85
CA PRO A 251 -36.70 -2.70 1.76
C PRO A 251 -35.30 -2.14 1.53
N TRP A 252 -34.51 -2.09 2.60
CA TRP A 252 -33.09 -1.71 2.54
C TRP A 252 -32.25 -2.95 2.30
N GLU A 253 -31.57 -2.99 1.16
CA GLU A 253 -30.58 -4.01 0.83
C GLU A 253 -29.25 -3.62 1.48
N GLY A 254 -28.59 -4.56 2.18
CA GLY A 254 -27.26 -4.32 2.76
C GLY A 254 -26.17 -4.47 1.71
N ASN A 255 -25.18 -3.57 1.75
CA ASN A 255 -23.97 -3.70 0.95
C ASN A 255 -23.31 -5.06 1.23
N PRO A 256 -23.00 -5.87 0.20
CA PRO A 256 -22.29 -7.15 0.36
C PRO A 256 -20.93 -7.03 1.05
N HIS A 257 -20.34 -5.84 1.04
CA HIS A 257 -19.07 -5.52 1.70
C HIS A 257 -19.22 -5.03 3.14
N ASN A 258 -20.44 -5.03 3.70
CA ASN A 258 -20.64 -4.63 5.08
C ASN A 258 -19.92 -5.57 6.08
N PRO A 259 -19.30 -5.03 7.14
CA PRO A 259 -19.12 -3.59 7.40
C PRO A 259 -18.07 -2.95 6.48
N VAL A 260 -18.39 -1.80 5.89
CA VAL A 260 -17.45 -1.08 5.00
C VAL A 260 -16.29 -0.45 5.77
N LEU A 261 -16.45 -0.22 7.08
CA LEU A 261 -15.37 0.15 7.99
C LEU A 261 -15.45 -0.71 9.24
N TRP A 262 -14.42 -1.51 9.52
CA TRP A 262 -14.29 -2.23 10.79
C TRP A 262 -12.86 -2.71 11.04
N ASN A 263 -12.04 -1.88 11.68
CA ASN A 263 -10.73 -2.30 12.15
C ASN A 263 -10.78 -3.22 13.39
N GLY A 264 -11.93 -3.31 14.06
CA GLY A 264 -12.09 -4.06 15.32
C GLY A 264 -11.97 -5.59 15.17
N GLU A 265 -11.88 -6.11 13.94
CA GLU A 265 -11.56 -7.53 13.71
C GLU A 265 -10.14 -7.87 14.15
N ASP A 266 -9.19 -6.94 13.98
CA ASP A 266 -7.80 -7.07 14.45
C ASP A 266 -7.45 -6.00 15.48
N MET A 267 -7.62 -6.36 16.75
CA MET A 267 -7.32 -5.50 17.91
C MET A 267 -5.82 -5.13 18.06
N SER A 268 -4.94 -5.68 17.22
CA SER A 268 -3.51 -5.32 17.19
C SER A 268 -3.22 -4.08 16.34
N LEU A 269 -4.19 -3.62 15.54
CA LEU A 269 -4.04 -2.45 14.68
C LEU A 269 -3.88 -1.14 15.49
N PRO A 270 -3.10 -0.17 14.97
CA PRO A 270 -2.86 1.12 15.63
C PRO A 270 -4.04 2.10 15.51
N VAL A 271 -5.04 1.77 14.68
CA VAL A 271 -6.29 2.51 14.50
C VAL A 271 -7.43 1.54 14.80
N LEU A 272 -8.31 1.86 15.74
CA LEU A 272 -9.47 1.05 16.12
C LEU A 272 -10.74 1.91 16.20
N ALA A 273 -11.88 1.30 16.51
CA ALA A 273 -13.19 1.94 16.65
C ALA A 273 -13.61 2.79 15.42
N THR A 274 -13.26 2.34 14.22
CA THR A 274 -13.61 2.99 12.95
C THR A 274 -15.11 2.93 12.71
N GLY A 275 -15.80 4.06 12.61
CA GLY A 275 -17.25 4.10 12.36
C GLY A 275 -17.77 5.52 12.26
N HIS A 276 -19.10 5.69 12.26
CA HIS A 276 -19.76 7.00 12.19
C HIS A 276 -19.25 7.85 11.02
N ALA A 277 -19.50 7.35 9.80
CA ALA A 277 -18.92 7.86 8.58
C ALA A 277 -19.88 8.72 7.76
N ASP A 278 -19.38 9.79 7.14
CA ASP A 278 -20.05 10.62 6.14
C ASP A 278 -19.23 10.59 4.83
N ILE A 279 -19.88 10.63 3.67
CA ILE A 279 -19.21 10.52 2.35
C ILE A 279 -19.40 11.77 1.49
N VAL A 280 -18.39 12.07 0.68
CA VAL A 280 -18.39 13.23 -0.23
C VAL A 280 -17.64 12.90 -1.52
N ASP A 281 -18.05 13.50 -2.63
CA ASP A 281 -17.29 13.49 -3.88
C ASP A 281 -16.37 14.71 -3.98
N ASP A 282 -15.26 14.61 -4.70
CA ASP A 282 -14.42 15.75 -5.06
C ASP A 282 -14.78 16.30 -6.45
N VAL A 283 -14.07 17.36 -6.86
CA VAL A 283 -14.32 18.04 -8.13
C VAL A 283 -13.92 17.24 -9.37
N ASP A 284 -13.11 16.19 -9.18
CA ASP A 284 -12.70 15.25 -10.21
C ASP A 284 -13.63 14.02 -10.25
N GLY A 285 -14.61 13.93 -9.35
CA GLY A 285 -15.57 12.85 -9.23
C GLY A 285 -15.07 11.64 -8.44
N ASN A 286 -13.94 11.74 -7.72
CA ASN A 286 -13.52 10.69 -6.79
C ASN A 286 -14.33 10.81 -5.49
N TRP A 287 -14.59 9.67 -4.84
CA TRP A 287 -15.35 9.63 -3.59
C TRP A 287 -14.45 9.42 -2.39
N TRP A 288 -14.86 9.97 -1.27
CA TRP A 288 -14.13 9.99 -0.02
C TRP A 288 -15.07 9.75 1.15
N ALA A 289 -14.57 9.10 2.20
CA ALA A 289 -15.27 8.94 3.46
C ALA A 289 -14.48 9.60 4.59
N VAL A 290 -15.15 10.42 5.38
CA VAL A 290 -14.66 10.85 6.70
C VAL A 290 -15.35 10.03 7.77
N PHE A 291 -14.64 9.70 8.84
CA PHE A 291 -15.16 8.86 9.90
C PHE A 291 -14.35 9.06 11.18
N LEU A 292 -14.93 8.71 12.32
CA LEU A 292 -14.18 8.72 13.57
C LEU A 292 -13.39 7.42 13.74
N ALA A 293 -12.23 7.53 14.38
CA ALA A 293 -11.50 6.37 14.90
C ALA A 293 -10.63 6.79 16.10
N ILE A 294 -10.01 5.81 16.75
CA ILE A 294 -9.10 6.05 17.87
C ILE A 294 -7.69 5.52 17.55
N ARG A 295 -6.67 6.14 18.16
CA ARG A 295 -5.29 5.63 18.16
C ARG A 295 -4.91 5.07 19.53
N PRO A 296 -5.24 3.80 19.84
CA PRO A 296 -4.85 3.16 21.09
C PRO A 296 -3.34 2.85 21.08
N GLN A 297 -2.68 2.94 22.23
CA GLN A 297 -1.24 2.66 22.34
C GLN A 297 -0.92 1.14 22.50
N ASN A 298 -1.59 0.28 21.71
CA ASN A 298 -1.40 -1.18 21.71
C ASN A 298 -0.12 -1.62 20.94
N PRO A 299 0.53 -2.75 21.27
CA PRO A 299 0.44 -3.54 22.52
C PRO A 299 1.32 -2.92 23.63
N ARG A 300 1.72 -1.65 23.52
CA ARG A 300 2.77 -1.02 24.34
C ARG A 300 2.26 -0.51 25.70
N ASN A 301 0.96 -0.24 25.81
CA ASN A 301 0.25 -0.18 27.09
C ASN A 301 -0.77 -1.33 27.18
N SER A 302 -0.93 -1.94 28.35
CA SER A 302 -1.78 -3.12 28.55
C SER A 302 -3.28 -2.80 28.65
N THR A 303 -3.68 -1.55 28.40
CA THR A 303 -5.05 -1.04 28.62
C THR A 303 -5.83 -0.73 27.35
N GLY A 304 -5.17 -0.45 26.22
CA GLY A 304 -5.85 -0.15 24.94
C GLY A 304 -6.67 1.16 24.90
N LEU A 305 -6.54 2.03 25.91
CA LEU A 305 -7.31 3.28 26.01
C LEU A 305 -6.62 4.44 25.23
N PRO A 306 -7.34 5.18 24.37
CA PRO A 306 -6.75 6.20 23.49
C PRO A 306 -6.72 7.60 24.11
N GLN A 307 -5.59 8.05 24.67
CA GLN A 307 -5.50 9.32 25.42
C GLN A 307 -6.01 10.60 24.72
N LEU A 308 -6.09 10.59 23.39
CA LEU A 308 -6.55 11.71 22.56
C LEU A 308 -8.07 11.74 22.37
N GLY A 309 -8.79 10.70 22.78
CA GLY A 309 -10.18 10.47 22.42
C GLY A 309 -10.33 10.00 20.97
N ARG A 310 -11.53 10.21 20.41
CA ARG A 310 -11.90 9.91 19.02
C ARG A 310 -11.47 11.07 18.12
N GLU A 311 -10.81 10.75 17.01
CA GLU A 311 -10.21 11.69 16.05
C GLU A 311 -10.85 11.49 14.66
N THR A 312 -10.71 12.46 13.74
CA THR A 312 -11.28 12.37 12.39
C THR A 312 -10.29 11.80 11.37
N PHE A 313 -10.71 10.76 10.66
CA PHE A 313 -9.95 10.05 9.64
C PHE A 313 -10.59 10.23 8.25
N LEU A 314 -9.81 9.95 7.21
CA LEU A 314 -10.22 10.00 5.81
C LEU A 314 -9.77 8.74 5.08
N CYS A 315 -10.60 8.19 4.18
CA CYS A 315 -10.19 7.17 3.23
C CYS A 315 -10.87 7.34 1.86
N PRO A 316 -10.27 6.81 0.78
CA PRO A 316 -10.91 6.83 -0.53
C PRO A 316 -12.09 5.85 -0.56
N VAL A 317 -13.13 6.19 -1.32
CA VAL A 317 -14.28 5.33 -1.60
C VAL A 317 -14.31 5.02 -3.09
N THR A 318 -14.38 3.75 -3.42
CA THR A 318 -14.53 3.28 -4.81
C THR A 318 -15.86 2.59 -4.98
N TRP A 319 -16.49 2.73 -6.15
CA TRP A 319 -17.74 2.06 -6.46
C TRP A 319 -17.49 0.82 -7.30
N ASP A 320 -18.04 -0.33 -6.88
CA ASP A 320 -17.95 -1.57 -7.67
C ASP A 320 -18.91 -1.57 -8.87
N ALA A 321 -18.85 -2.64 -9.67
CA ALA A 321 -19.65 -2.77 -10.90
C ALA A 321 -21.17 -2.85 -10.62
N ASP A 322 -21.56 -3.25 -9.42
CA ASP A 322 -22.96 -3.37 -8.99
C ASP A 322 -23.47 -2.09 -8.30
N GLY A 323 -22.64 -1.05 -8.21
CA GLY A 323 -22.96 0.24 -7.63
C GLY A 323 -22.87 0.26 -6.11
N TRP A 324 -22.02 -0.56 -5.49
CA TRP A 324 -21.76 -0.50 -4.06
C TRP A 324 -20.48 0.27 -3.73
N PRO A 325 -20.49 1.16 -2.72
CA PRO A 325 -19.27 1.80 -2.27
C PRO A 325 -18.43 0.84 -1.42
N MET A 326 -17.13 0.81 -1.69
CA MET A 326 -16.10 0.12 -0.92
C MET A 326 -15.15 1.17 -0.34
N PHE A 327 -15.02 1.18 0.98
CA PHE A 327 -14.17 2.14 1.67
C PHE A 327 -12.78 1.53 1.76
N ASN A 328 -11.77 2.27 1.30
CA ASN A 328 -10.39 1.80 1.24
C ASN A 328 -10.20 0.41 0.59
N ASN A 329 -11.03 0.05 -0.40
CA ASN A 329 -11.06 -1.29 -1.00
C ASN A 329 -11.22 -2.44 0.02
N ASN A 330 -11.95 -2.21 1.12
CA ASN A 330 -12.14 -3.14 2.24
C ASN A 330 -10.85 -3.51 3.01
N GLU A 331 -9.77 -2.75 2.84
CA GLU A 331 -8.55 -2.90 3.62
C GLU A 331 -8.62 -2.09 4.93
N PRO A 332 -7.97 -2.54 6.02
CA PRO A 332 -7.96 -1.81 7.28
C PRO A 332 -7.42 -0.39 7.16
N ILE A 333 -8.02 0.53 7.92
CA ILE A 333 -7.56 1.92 8.01
C ILE A 333 -6.26 1.97 8.82
N THR A 334 -5.30 2.79 8.38
CA THR A 334 -4.02 2.98 9.07
C THR A 334 -3.69 4.48 9.20
N GLU A 335 -2.77 4.82 10.10
CA GLU A 335 -2.29 6.20 10.27
C GLU A 335 -1.57 6.73 9.01
N TYR A 336 -0.98 5.87 8.19
CA TYR A 336 -0.30 6.27 6.96
C TYR A 336 -0.79 5.44 5.79
N MET A 337 -1.52 6.09 4.88
CA MET A 337 -2.09 5.46 3.69
C MET A 337 -1.30 5.90 2.46
N PRO A 338 -0.36 5.07 1.96
CA PRO A 338 0.48 5.43 0.82
C PRO A 338 -0.38 5.60 -0.43
N ASP A 339 0.03 6.52 -1.31
CA ASP A 339 -0.58 6.71 -2.63
C ASP A 339 -2.07 7.14 -2.65
N VAL A 340 -2.61 7.59 -1.51
CA VAL A 340 -3.97 8.14 -1.40
C VAL A 340 -3.99 9.66 -1.68
N LEU A 341 -3.34 10.45 -0.83
CA LEU A 341 -3.14 11.89 -0.97
C LEU A 341 -1.70 12.26 -0.57
N TYR A 342 -1.37 13.55 -0.43
CA TYR A 342 -0.04 13.99 -0.02
C TYR A 342 0.11 14.02 1.52
N ASP A 343 1.36 13.92 1.97
CA ASP A 343 1.71 14.03 3.40
C ASP A 343 1.79 15.51 3.80
N LEU A 344 0.97 15.91 4.78
CA LEU A 344 0.94 17.27 5.31
C LEU A 344 1.95 17.44 6.45
N ASP A 345 3.00 18.20 6.19
CA ASP A 345 3.96 18.59 7.22
C ASP A 345 3.28 19.50 8.27
N ARG A 346 3.33 19.09 9.55
CA ARG A 346 2.74 19.84 10.67
C ARG A 346 3.80 20.69 11.37
N PRO A 347 3.50 21.95 11.74
CA PRO A 347 4.45 22.81 12.45
C PRO A 347 4.91 22.16 13.75
N LYS A 348 6.23 22.12 14.00
CA LYS A 348 6.80 21.50 15.21
C LYS A 348 6.50 22.25 16.50
N ILE A 349 6.14 23.53 16.38
CA ILE A 349 5.88 24.43 17.49
C ILE A 349 4.63 25.21 17.15
N TRP A 350 3.67 25.17 18.07
CA TRP A 350 2.59 26.13 18.12
C TRP A 350 2.79 27.03 19.33
N ARG A 351 2.48 28.32 19.19
CA ARG A 351 2.66 29.34 20.21
C ARG A 351 1.56 30.38 20.06
N ASP A 352 1.00 30.79 21.18
CA ASP A 352 0.15 31.96 21.27
C ASP A 352 0.75 32.95 22.28
N ASP A 353 1.09 34.13 21.78
CA ASP A 353 1.58 35.26 22.56
C ASP A 353 0.44 36.18 23.03
N PHE A 354 -0.81 35.86 22.65
CA PHE A 354 -2.02 36.58 23.04
C PHE A 354 -1.99 38.08 22.71
N GLU A 355 -1.40 38.44 21.56
CA GLU A 355 -1.30 39.83 21.10
C GLU A 355 -2.68 40.39 20.69
N GLY A 356 -3.43 40.90 21.67
CA GLY A 356 -4.74 41.53 21.46
C GLY A 356 -5.92 40.57 21.34
N GLY A 357 -5.70 39.26 21.43
CA GLY A 357 -6.74 38.23 21.34
C GLY A 357 -6.13 36.83 21.30
N LEU A 358 -6.96 35.83 20.97
CA LEU A 358 -6.51 34.47 20.67
C LEU A 358 -6.00 34.40 19.23
N THR A 359 -4.94 33.62 18.97
CA THR A 359 -4.32 33.50 17.63
C THR A 359 -5.15 32.64 16.66
N ASP A 360 -6.00 31.75 17.18
CA ASP A 360 -6.87 30.85 16.42
C ASP A 360 -8.15 30.50 17.18
N GLU A 361 -9.10 29.85 16.49
CA GLU A 361 -10.42 29.46 17.01
C GLU A 361 -10.40 28.10 17.74
N ALA A 362 -9.23 27.55 18.08
CA ALA A 362 -9.10 26.22 18.70
C ALA A 362 -9.03 26.26 20.24
N TYR A 363 -9.54 27.33 20.85
CA TYR A 363 -9.71 27.47 22.29
C TYR A 363 -11.15 27.20 22.74
N TYR A 364 -11.27 26.58 23.91
CA TYR A 364 -12.53 26.14 24.46
C TYR A 364 -12.65 26.52 25.95
N TYR A 365 -13.89 26.58 26.40
CA TYR A 365 -14.33 26.62 27.78
C TYR A 365 -15.02 25.30 28.09
N THR A 366 -14.99 24.87 29.34
CA THR A 366 -15.94 23.87 29.81
C THR A 366 -17.26 24.56 30.11
N ARG A 367 -18.33 24.18 29.40
CA ARG A 367 -19.70 24.74 29.45
C ARG A 367 -19.77 26.18 28.96
N THR A 368 -20.99 26.70 28.85
CA THR A 368 -21.28 28.05 28.35
C THR A 368 -20.85 29.12 29.37
N PRO A 369 -19.91 30.02 29.04
CA PRO A 369 -19.50 31.11 29.91
C PRO A 369 -20.55 32.22 29.97
N TYR A 370 -21.02 32.56 31.19
CA TYR A 370 -21.94 33.70 31.42
C TYR A 370 -21.23 34.98 31.90
N LYS A 371 -19.96 34.85 32.26
CA LYS A 371 -19.13 35.94 32.75
C LYS A 371 -17.72 35.78 32.19
N GLY A 372 -17.27 36.78 31.43
CA GLY A 372 -15.91 36.83 30.93
C GLY A 372 -14.89 36.89 32.07
N PHE A 373 -13.79 36.16 31.89
CA PHE A 373 -12.67 36.13 32.84
C PHE A 373 -11.31 36.34 32.16
N THR A 374 -11.28 36.46 30.83
CA THR A 374 -10.10 36.76 30.02
C THR A 374 -10.02 38.26 29.73
N ASP A 375 -8.80 38.78 29.66
CA ASP A 375 -8.51 40.18 29.40
C ASP A 375 -7.19 40.27 28.62
N PHE A 376 -7.25 40.75 27.37
CA PHE A 376 -6.11 40.85 26.45
C PHE A 376 -5.58 42.29 26.34
N GLU A 377 -6.44 43.30 26.49
CA GLU A 377 -6.10 44.71 26.28
C GLU A 377 -5.19 45.26 27.39
N SER A 378 -5.35 44.75 28.62
CA SER A 378 -4.64 45.27 29.78
C SER A 378 -3.27 44.65 30.03
N SER A 379 -2.82 43.72 29.17
CA SER A 379 -1.54 43.03 29.24
C SER A 379 -0.89 42.93 27.84
N GLN A 380 0.02 43.86 27.52
CA GLN A 380 0.73 43.90 26.23
C GLN A 380 1.43 42.56 25.95
N GLY A 381 0.92 41.80 24.98
CA GLY A 381 1.49 40.51 24.54
C GLY A 381 1.39 39.38 25.55
N LYS A 382 0.33 39.37 26.39
CA LYS A 382 0.00 38.28 27.33
C LYS A 382 -1.51 38.18 27.54
N LEU A 383 -1.96 37.05 28.07
CA LEU A 383 -3.34 36.86 28.53
C LEU A 383 -3.44 37.06 30.04
N ARG A 384 -4.42 37.85 30.49
CA ARG A 384 -4.78 37.95 31.91
C ARG A 384 -6.03 37.11 32.23
N ILE A 385 -5.90 36.18 33.19
CA ILE A 385 -7.01 35.32 33.66
C ILE A 385 -7.47 35.73 35.07
N ARG A 386 -8.71 36.20 35.18
CA ARG A 386 -9.38 36.56 36.45
C ARG A 386 -10.00 35.31 37.09
N GLY A 387 -9.28 34.68 38.00
CA GLY A 387 -9.75 33.48 38.69
C GLY A 387 -11.11 33.68 39.37
N ASN A 388 -12.03 32.73 39.16
CA ASN A 388 -13.37 32.76 39.75
C ASN A 388 -13.50 31.76 40.92
N VAL A 389 -14.72 31.58 41.44
CA VAL A 389 -14.95 30.71 42.62
C VAL A 389 -14.93 29.21 42.28
N TYR A 390 -14.93 28.84 41.01
CA TYR A 390 -15.05 27.46 40.56
C TYR A 390 -13.67 26.84 40.32
N THR A 391 -13.55 25.56 40.61
CA THR A 391 -12.37 24.75 40.25
C THR A 391 -12.67 23.90 39.02
N LEU A 392 -11.65 23.21 38.50
CA LEU A 392 -11.80 22.26 37.40
C LEU A 392 -12.69 21.04 37.75
N ASN A 393 -13.01 20.84 39.04
CA ASN A 393 -13.93 19.78 39.51
C ASN A 393 -15.41 20.16 39.41
N ASP A 394 -15.72 21.45 39.27
CA ASP A 394 -17.11 21.91 39.38
C ASP A 394 -17.86 21.71 38.05
N ARG A 395 -19.14 21.32 38.13
CA ARG A 395 -20.07 21.28 36.99
C ARG A 395 -20.56 22.68 36.58
N GLU A 396 -19.62 23.59 36.43
CA GLU A 396 -19.80 25.01 36.09
C GLU A 396 -18.73 25.44 35.07
N THR A 397 -18.63 26.74 34.81
CA THR A 397 -17.54 27.33 34.00
C THR A 397 -16.39 27.85 34.89
N PRO A 398 -15.34 27.05 35.17
CA PRO A 398 -14.10 27.55 35.76
C PRO A 398 -13.45 28.60 34.87
N ALA A 399 -12.64 29.48 35.49
CA ALA A 399 -11.82 30.43 34.74
C ALA A 399 -10.61 29.71 34.14
N ALA A 400 -10.88 28.95 33.07
CA ALA A 400 -9.93 28.12 32.34
C ALA A 400 -10.13 28.25 30.83
N LEU A 401 -9.03 28.35 30.09
CA LEU A 401 -9.00 28.21 28.63
C LEU A 401 -8.36 26.89 28.28
N LEU A 402 -9.04 26.11 27.45
CA LEU A 402 -8.66 24.76 27.07
C LEU A 402 -8.31 24.70 25.58
N ARG A 403 -7.38 23.81 25.23
CA ARG A 403 -7.04 23.45 23.85
C ARG A 403 -6.92 21.94 23.77
N LYS A 404 -7.47 21.34 22.71
CA LYS A 404 -7.41 19.89 22.47
C LYS A 404 -5.95 19.41 22.42
N GLN A 405 -5.64 18.30 23.07
CA GLN A 405 -4.38 17.61 22.83
C GLN A 405 -4.47 16.88 21.49
N VAL A 406 -3.58 17.23 20.56
CA VAL A 406 -3.59 16.71 19.18
C VAL A 406 -2.48 15.70 18.89
N ASP A 407 -1.53 15.53 19.83
CA ASP A 407 -0.39 14.62 19.67
C ASP A 407 -0.20 13.75 20.91
N ILE A 408 0.11 12.46 20.68
CA ILE A 408 0.37 11.49 21.74
C ILE A 408 1.60 11.91 22.56
N ASN A 409 2.65 12.35 21.86
CA ASN A 409 3.89 12.79 22.48
C ASN A 409 3.95 14.31 22.35
N THR A 410 3.91 15.13 23.38
CA THR A 410 3.99 16.59 23.21
C THR A 410 4.41 17.24 24.52
N THR A 411 4.92 18.46 24.48
CA THR A 411 5.13 19.27 25.69
C THR A 411 4.31 20.54 25.60
N PHE A 412 3.32 20.66 26.47
CA PHE A 412 2.63 21.92 26.70
C PHE A 412 3.35 22.71 27.78
N SER A 413 3.46 24.02 27.61
CA SER A 413 4.01 24.92 28.61
C SER A 413 3.33 26.28 28.61
N THR A 414 3.30 26.90 29.77
CA THR A 414 2.81 28.28 29.98
C THR A 414 3.74 28.97 30.95
N GLU A 415 4.09 30.23 30.69
CA GLU A 415 4.78 31.08 31.65
C GLU A 415 3.76 31.90 32.43
N VAL A 416 3.77 31.77 33.76
CA VAL A 416 3.05 32.65 34.67
C VAL A 416 4.00 33.76 35.10
N SER A 417 3.88 34.89 34.42
CA SER A 417 4.80 36.02 34.60
C SER A 417 4.50 36.88 35.82
N SER A 418 3.25 36.90 36.27
CA SER A 418 2.84 37.54 37.53
C SER A 418 1.65 36.82 38.15
N PHE A 419 1.79 36.44 39.43
CA PHE A 419 0.70 35.91 40.27
C PHE A 419 1.12 35.91 41.74
N SER A 420 0.36 36.59 42.59
CA SER A 420 0.65 36.75 44.02
C SER A 420 -0.50 36.20 44.88
N PRO A 421 -0.57 34.88 45.12
CA PRO A 421 -1.66 34.29 45.90
C PRO A 421 -1.56 34.72 47.37
N ALA A 422 -2.69 35.14 47.95
CA ALA A 422 -2.79 35.57 49.36
C ALA A 422 -3.25 34.44 50.29
N SER A 423 -3.64 33.29 49.73
CA SER A 423 -4.03 32.09 50.47
C SER A 423 -3.91 30.87 49.58
N TRP A 424 -3.76 29.69 50.18
CA TRP A 424 -3.66 28.40 49.47
C TRP A 424 -4.84 28.09 48.54
N ARG A 425 -5.96 28.79 48.70
CA ARG A 425 -7.16 28.66 47.86
C ARG A 425 -7.00 29.31 46.49
N GLN A 426 -6.03 30.21 46.36
CA GLN A 426 -5.77 30.92 45.13
C GLN A 426 -4.66 30.25 44.37
N GLU A 427 -4.98 29.86 43.15
CA GLU A 427 -4.11 29.07 42.32
C GLU A 427 -4.17 29.58 40.88
N ALA A 428 -3.04 29.49 40.19
CA ALA A 428 -2.94 29.79 38.77
C ALA A 428 -1.90 28.87 38.13
N GLY A 429 -2.28 28.15 37.07
CA GLY A 429 -1.39 27.18 36.47
C GLY A 429 -1.90 26.50 35.22
N ALA A 430 -1.34 25.31 34.96
CA ALA A 430 -1.63 24.48 33.81
C ALA A 430 -2.23 23.13 34.23
N SER A 431 -3.14 22.60 33.42
CA SER A 431 -3.74 21.28 33.63
C SER A 431 -3.74 20.45 32.36
N VAL A 432 -3.59 19.14 32.54
CA VAL A 432 -4.04 18.14 31.57
C VAL A 432 -5.43 17.69 32.01
N TYR A 433 -6.44 18.00 31.21
CA TYR A 433 -7.86 17.91 31.56
C TYR A 433 -8.58 16.93 30.65
N LEU A 434 -9.21 15.90 31.22
CA LEU A 434 -10.18 15.07 30.50
C LEU A 434 -11.60 15.46 30.89
N SER A 435 -11.87 15.48 32.20
CA SER A 435 -13.18 15.78 32.75
C SER A 435 -13.07 16.35 34.16
N ILE A 436 -14.20 16.72 34.77
CA ILE A 436 -14.24 17.14 36.18
C ILE A 436 -13.74 16.07 37.16
N HIS A 437 -13.65 14.80 36.73
CA HIS A 437 -13.16 13.70 37.55
C HIS A 437 -11.68 13.46 37.31
N TYR A 438 -11.24 13.43 36.04
CA TYR A 438 -9.86 13.14 35.69
C TYR A 438 -9.20 14.36 35.06
N HIS A 439 -8.37 15.02 35.86
CA HIS A 439 -7.47 16.08 35.44
C HIS A 439 -6.32 16.18 36.45
N ASN A 440 -5.19 16.69 35.98
CA ASN A 440 -3.98 16.79 36.77
C ASN A 440 -3.31 18.14 36.50
N GLU A 441 -2.86 18.80 37.56
CA GLU A 441 -2.46 20.19 37.52
C GLU A 441 -1.06 20.43 38.09
N VAL A 442 -0.37 21.42 37.55
CA VAL A 442 0.82 22.05 38.15
C VAL A 442 0.60 23.56 38.14
N ALA A 443 0.77 24.19 39.30
CA ALA A 443 0.39 25.58 39.48
C ALA A 443 1.21 26.29 40.56
N ILE A 444 1.07 27.61 40.58
CA ILE A 444 1.55 28.44 41.69
C ILE A 444 0.41 28.63 42.68
N THR A 445 0.71 28.50 43.98
CA THR A 445 -0.21 28.79 45.09
C THR A 445 0.53 29.40 46.27
N TYR A 446 -0.12 29.48 47.42
CA TYR A 446 0.42 29.95 48.69
C TYR A 446 0.48 28.79 49.70
N SER A 447 1.65 28.60 50.32
CA SER A 447 1.88 27.60 51.36
C SER A 447 1.42 28.13 52.71
N ASN A 448 0.49 27.44 53.39
CA ASN A 448 0.11 27.80 54.77
C ASN A 448 1.23 27.54 55.78
N ASP A 449 2.11 26.58 55.48
CA ASP A 449 3.17 26.16 56.40
C ASP A 449 4.31 27.19 56.42
N THR A 450 4.67 27.73 55.26
CA THR A 450 5.77 28.71 55.13
C THR A 450 5.29 30.15 55.00
N GLY A 451 4.03 30.37 54.66
CA GLY A 451 3.47 31.70 54.41
C GLY A 451 3.99 32.37 53.14
N ARG A 452 4.47 31.59 52.17
CA ARG A 452 5.11 32.07 50.94
C ARG A 452 4.47 31.48 49.68
N ARG A 453 4.74 32.11 48.53
CA ARG A 453 4.41 31.59 47.20
C ARG A 453 5.18 30.29 46.94
N CYS A 454 4.51 29.27 46.44
CA CYS A 454 5.10 27.94 46.19
C CYS A 454 4.48 27.27 44.96
N ILE A 455 5.03 26.13 44.55
CA ILE A 455 4.43 25.28 43.51
C ILE A 455 3.54 24.23 44.15
N VAL A 456 2.41 23.93 43.53
CA VAL A 456 1.53 22.81 43.90
C VAL A 456 1.31 21.91 42.69
N THR A 457 1.23 20.60 42.95
CA THR A 457 0.74 19.63 41.97
C THR A 457 -0.45 18.87 42.53
N HIS A 458 -1.49 18.74 41.71
CA HIS A 458 -2.67 17.95 42.00
C HIS A 458 -2.73 16.79 40.99
N THR A 459 -2.74 15.55 41.46
CA THR A 459 -2.88 14.37 40.60
C THR A 459 -4.07 13.52 40.98
N ARG A 460 -4.81 13.00 40.00
CA ARG A 460 -5.98 12.13 40.18
C ARG A 460 -5.72 10.79 39.49
N THR A 461 -5.66 9.73 40.29
CA THR A 461 -5.31 8.37 39.82
C THR A 461 -6.18 7.31 40.48
N GLY A 462 -6.32 6.15 39.83
CA GLY A 462 -7.18 5.08 40.32
C GLY A 462 -8.62 5.22 39.81
N PRO A 463 -9.43 4.15 39.89
CA PRO A 463 -10.80 4.10 39.35
C PRO A 463 -11.75 5.14 39.97
N ASP A 464 -11.46 5.59 41.18
CA ASP A 464 -12.25 6.61 41.91
C ASP A 464 -11.68 8.03 41.76
N ALA A 465 -10.72 8.23 40.85
CA ALA A 465 -10.04 9.52 40.64
C ALA A 465 -9.45 10.14 41.93
N THR A 466 -8.77 9.33 42.75
CA THR A 466 -8.21 9.75 44.05
C THR A 466 -7.25 10.92 43.89
N LEU A 467 -7.54 12.04 44.56
CA LEU A 467 -6.72 13.26 44.57
C LEU A 467 -5.50 13.13 45.50
N ASN A 468 -4.32 13.37 44.95
CA ASN A 468 -3.08 13.58 45.68
C ASN A 468 -2.59 15.00 45.46
N THR A 469 -2.12 15.66 46.52
CA THR A 469 -1.64 17.05 46.48
C THR A 469 -0.25 17.13 47.08
N THR A 470 0.67 17.79 46.37
CA THR A 470 2.06 18.00 46.81
C THR A 470 2.43 19.46 46.67
N TYR A 471 3.04 20.03 47.72
CA TYR A 471 3.59 21.39 47.72
C TYR A 471 5.11 21.36 47.63
N ILE A 472 5.68 22.24 46.83
CA ILE A 472 7.12 22.34 46.57
C ILE A 472 7.56 23.76 46.85
N GLU A 473 8.46 23.90 47.84
CA GLU A 473 9.09 25.16 48.20
C GLU A 473 10.32 25.40 47.30
N ASP A 474 10.38 26.56 46.68
CA ASP A 474 11.50 27.03 45.87
C ASP A 474 11.70 28.53 46.12
N GLU A 475 12.95 28.95 46.29
CA GLU A 475 13.25 30.33 46.69
C GLU A 475 12.97 31.35 45.56
N ASP A 476 13.19 31.00 44.29
CA ASP A 476 12.88 31.90 43.17
C ASP A 476 11.35 32.07 43.06
N VAL A 477 10.61 30.96 43.20
CA VAL A 477 9.14 30.99 43.22
C VAL A 477 8.62 31.83 44.39
N ALA A 478 9.19 31.65 45.59
CA ALA A 478 8.81 32.41 46.78
C ALA A 478 9.08 33.92 46.64
N ASN A 479 10.12 34.30 45.90
CA ASN A 479 10.49 35.69 45.64
C ASN A 479 9.65 36.37 44.55
N GLY A 480 8.72 35.64 43.92
CA GLY A 480 7.82 36.21 42.91
C GLY A 480 8.36 36.17 41.48
N GLU A 481 9.44 35.43 41.22
CA GLU A 481 10.00 35.30 39.87
C GLU A 481 8.99 34.64 38.90
N PRO A 482 9.04 34.96 37.59
CA PRO A 482 8.28 34.26 36.56
C PRO A 482 8.51 32.75 36.60
N VAL A 483 7.43 31.98 36.48
CA VAL A 483 7.49 30.51 36.53
C VAL A 483 6.96 29.95 35.24
N LYS A 484 7.75 29.08 34.61
CA LYS A 484 7.30 28.29 33.48
C LYS A 484 6.81 26.93 33.95
N LEU A 485 5.58 26.59 33.61
CA LEU A 485 4.91 25.34 33.95
C LEU A 485 4.92 24.42 32.73
N PHE A 486 5.12 23.12 32.95
CA PHE A 486 5.27 22.12 31.90
C PHE A 486 4.38 20.92 32.14
N ILE A 487 3.79 20.43 31.05
CA ILE A 487 3.11 19.16 30.96
C ILE A 487 3.71 18.42 29.77
N GLU A 488 4.44 17.35 30.01
CA GLU A 488 4.94 16.46 28.96
C GLU A 488 4.02 15.24 28.84
N ALA A 489 3.37 15.09 27.70
CA ALA A 489 2.61 13.91 27.32
C ALA A 489 3.50 12.92 26.55
N LYS A 490 3.36 11.64 26.86
CA LYS A 490 3.94 10.50 26.14
C LYS A 490 2.89 9.39 25.99
N ASP A 491 3.20 8.41 25.15
CA ASP A 491 2.41 7.18 24.94
C ASP A 491 2.20 6.33 26.21
N VAL A 492 3.00 6.54 27.25
CA VAL A 492 2.91 5.84 28.54
C VAL A 492 2.31 6.68 29.68
N GLY A 493 2.14 7.99 29.48
CA GLY A 493 1.70 8.89 30.55
C GLY A 493 2.20 10.32 30.44
N TYR A 494 1.91 11.09 31.49
CA TYR A 494 2.16 12.51 31.59
C TYR A 494 3.17 12.80 32.71
N ARG A 495 4.03 13.80 32.50
CA ARG A 495 4.89 14.39 33.55
C ARG A 495 4.54 15.85 33.74
N LEU A 496 4.41 16.26 35.00
CA LEU A 496 4.14 17.64 35.41
C LEU A 496 5.40 18.24 36.02
N GLY A 497 5.74 19.48 35.65
CA GLY A 497 6.96 20.12 36.14
C GLY A 497 6.96 21.63 36.00
N TYR A 498 8.02 22.27 36.48
CA TYR A 498 8.21 23.72 36.38
C TYR A 498 9.68 24.11 36.23
N SER A 499 9.95 25.35 35.83
CA SER A 499 11.27 25.99 35.92
C SER A 499 11.14 27.49 36.23
N THR A 500 12.19 28.08 36.77
CA THR A 500 12.38 29.53 36.92
C THR A 500 13.57 29.99 36.06
N GLY A 501 13.43 31.12 35.37
CA GLY A 501 14.41 31.59 34.39
C GLY A 501 14.71 30.55 33.28
N ASP A 502 15.96 30.50 32.83
CA ASP A 502 16.42 29.58 31.75
C ASP A 502 16.79 28.17 32.25
N LYS A 503 16.35 27.78 33.46
CA LYS A 503 16.67 26.46 34.05
C LYS A 503 15.93 25.32 33.33
N THR A 504 16.51 24.13 33.37
CA THR A 504 15.82 22.90 32.92
C THR A 504 14.62 22.57 33.82
N PRO A 505 13.51 22.04 33.28
CA PRO A 505 12.33 21.70 34.09
C PRO A 505 12.64 20.69 35.21
N SER A 506 12.16 20.98 36.41
CA SER A 506 12.05 20.03 37.52
C SER A 506 10.72 19.28 37.40
N TRP A 507 10.79 17.97 37.19
CA TRP A 507 9.61 17.09 37.10
C TRP A 507 9.16 16.65 38.49
N LEU A 508 7.90 16.90 38.81
CA LEU A 508 7.34 16.79 40.15
C LEU A 508 6.37 15.61 40.31
N ALA A 509 5.62 15.29 39.26
CA ALA A 509 4.64 14.23 39.28
C ALA A 509 4.55 13.51 37.93
N THR A 510 4.17 12.24 37.98
CA THR A 510 3.91 11.39 36.81
C THR A 510 2.54 10.75 36.94
N VAL A 511 1.80 10.69 35.84
CA VAL A 511 0.44 10.14 35.78
C VAL A 511 0.35 9.20 34.59
N GLU A 512 -0.12 7.96 34.78
CA GLU A 512 -0.34 7.03 33.67
C GLU A 512 -1.43 7.55 32.74
N ASN A 513 -1.25 7.38 31.42
CA ASN A 513 -2.22 7.90 30.43
C ASN A 513 -3.60 7.23 30.49
N ARG A 514 -3.70 6.00 31.01
CA ARG A 514 -4.99 5.30 31.19
C ARG A 514 -6.01 6.11 31.99
N TRP A 515 -5.56 6.94 32.94
CA TRP A 515 -6.44 7.78 33.75
C TRP A 515 -7.03 8.95 32.95
N LEU A 516 -6.39 9.33 31.84
CA LEU A 516 -6.81 10.39 30.93
C LEU A 516 -7.72 9.87 29.80
N GLN A 517 -8.33 8.71 30.03
CA GLN A 517 -9.51 8.16 29.33
C GLN A 517 -10.45 7.41 30.28
N SER A 518 -10.19 7.46 31.59
CA SER A 518 -10.98 6.74 32.57
C SER A 518 -12.27 7.51 32.89
N TYR A 519 -13.25 6.76 33.36
CA TYR A 519 -14.48 7.28 33.93
C TYR A 519 -14.70 6.61 35.29
N VAL A 520 -15.34 7.33 36.21
CA VAL A 520 -15.76 6.76 37.49
C VAL A 520 -16.98 5.87 37.26
N GLU A 521 -17.21 4.88 38.13
CA GLU A 521 -18.32 3.93 37.97
C GLU A 521 -19.66 4.65 37.71
N GLY A 522 -20.39 4.20 36.68
CA GLY A 522 -21.65 4.81 36.26
C GLY A 522 -21.52 5.95 35.25
N TRP A 523 -20.32 6.40 34.91
CA TRP A 523 -20.12 7.43 33.88
C TRP A 523 -19.59 6.84 32.57
N GLN A 524 -19.66 7.61 31.48
CA GLN A 524 -19.06 7.29 30.20
C GLN A 524 -18.21 8.47 29.73
N ASN A 525 -17.23 8.20 28.86
CA ASN A 525 -16.32 9.23 28.34
C ASN A 525 -16.37 9.24 26.81
N PHE A 526 -16.90 10.31 26.24
CA PHE A 526 -16.95 10.52 24.78
C PHE A 526 -15.95 11.57 24.29
N VAL A 527 -15.17 12.15 25.22
CA VAL A 527 -14.25 13.25 24.98
C VAL A 527 -12.78 12.79 24.97
N GLY A 528 -11.87 13.72 24.68
CA GLY A 528 -10.43 13.48 24.75
C GLY A 528 -9.71 14.51 25.62
N THR A 529 -8.41 14.28 25.80
CA THR A 529 -7.58 15.14 26.66
C THR A 529 -7.41 16.54 26.08
N HIS A 530 -7.43 17.54 26.95
CA HIS A 530 -7.13 18.94 26.68
C HIS A 530 -5.95 19.42 27.54
N PHE A 531 -5.20 20.39 27.05
CA PHE A 531 -4.38 21.25 27.89
C PHE A 531 -5.21 22.46 28.32
N ALA A 532 -5.07 22.87 29.57
CA ALA A 532 -5.75 24.05 30.09
C ALA A 532 -4.76 24.98 30.78
N ILE A 533 -5.00 26.28 30.65
CA ILE A 533 -4.48 27.31 31.56
C ILE A 533 -5.64 27.83 32.39
N TYR A 534 -5.44 27.98 33.69
CA TYR A 534 -6.53 28.34 34.60
C TYR A 534 -6.08 29.20 35.77
N SER A 535 -7.07 29.86 36.38
CA SER A 535 -6.94 30.45 37.72
C SER A 535 -8.20 30.23 38.53
N THR A 536 -8.06 29.97 39.83
CA THR A 536 -9.20 29.74 40.73
C THR A 536 -8.96 30.33 42.11
N GLY A 537 -10.04 30.73 42.78
CA GLY A 537 -10.08 31.10 44.18
C GLY A 537 -10.64 30.00 45.09
N THR A 538 -10.85 28.79 44.57
CA THR A 538 -11.33 27.61 45.30
C THR A 538 -12.49 27.92 46.26
N ARG A 539 -13.65 28.23 45.66
CA ARG A 539 -14.92 28.59 46.32
C ARG A 539 -14.95 29.95 47.01
N LEU A 540 -13.88 30.75 46.92
CA LEU A 540 -13.87 32.14 47.37
C LEU A 540 -13.59 33.10 46.21
N PRO A 541 -14.10 34.35 46.27
CA PRO A 541 -13.72 35.37 45.30
C PRO A 541 -12.22 35.64 45.34
N THR A 542 -11.59 35.73 44.17
CA THR A 542 -10.19 36.12 44.05
C THR A 542 -10.07 37.64 44.18
N LEU A 543 -9.45 38.10 45.27
CA LEU A 543 -9.24 39.53 45.55
C LEU A 543 -7.92 40.07 44.97
N ASN A 544 -7.01 39.17 44.60
CA ASN A 544 -5.73 39.52 43.97
C ASN A 544 -5.89 39.81 42.48
N PRO A 545 -5.00 40.64 41.89
CA PRO A 545 -4.99 40.86 40.45
C PRO A 545 -4.80 39.54 39.70
N ALA A 546 -5.42 39.45 38.53
CA ALA A 546 -5.42 38.28 37.66
C ALA A 546 -4.00 37.83 37.24
N ALA A 547 -3.86 36.54 36.94
CA ALA A 547 -2.59 35.95 36.51
C ALA A 547 -2.30 36.28 35.05
N GLU A 548 -1.07 36.69 34.73
CA GLU A 548 -0.62 36.96 33.36
C GLU A 548 0.16 35.78 32.79
N MET A 549 -0.36 35.19 31.71
CA MET A 549 0.10 33.93 31.13
C MET A 549 0.37 34.03 29.62
N ASP A 550 1.32 33.23 29.13
CA ASP A 550 1.50 32.89 27.71
C ASP A 550 1.26 31.39 27.46
N ALA A 551 1.15 30.94 26.20
CA ALA A 551 0.95 29.52 25.89
C ALA A 551 1.87 29.04 24.76
N LYS A 552 2.51 27.89 24.99
CA LYS A 552 3.39 27.28 24.00
C LYS A 552 3.27 25.76 24.03
N GLN A 553 3.06 25.16 22.85
CA GLN A 553 3.04 23.72 22.67
C GLN A 553 4.17 23.29 21.73
N LEU A 554 5.00 22.37 22.20
CA LEU A 554 6.06 21.71 21.44
C LEU A 554 5.56 20.33 21.03
N LEU A 555 5.32 20.16 19.73
CA LEU A 555 4.88 18.90 19.16
C LEU A 555 6.07 17.93 19.05
N PRO A 556 5.84 16.60 19.09
CA PRO A 556 6.92 15.66 19.05
C PRO A 556 7.55 15.71 17.65
N VAL A 557 8.83 15.40 17.61
CA VAL A 557 9.43 14.93 16.37
C VAL A 557 8.81 13.55 16.11
N ALA A 558 7.79 13.42 15.26
CA ALA A 558 7.78 12.26 14.36
C ALA A 558 9.19 12.23 13.79
N THR A 559 9.92 11.12 13.87
CA THR A 559 11.33 11.03 13.49
C THR A 559 11.54 11.44 12.03
N ALA A 560 11.49 12.72 11.75
CA ALA A 560 12.22 13.41 10.73
C ALA A 560 13.65 13.26 11.22
N HIS A 561 14.35 12.31 10.61
CA HIS A 561 15.79 12.19 10.76
C HIS A 561 16.43 13.60 10.69
N PRO A 562 17.51 13.86 11.44
CA PRO A 562 18.17 15.16 11.43
C PRO A 562 18.79 15.41 10.05
N PHE A 563 18.00 15.90 9.08
CA PHE A 563 18.39 16.03 7.68
C PHE A 563 19.34 17.21 7.42
N GLY A 564 19.52 18.15 8.34
CA GLY A 564 20.43 19.29 8.11
C GLY A 564 21.92 18.92 8.07
N SER A 565 22.40 18.13 9.02
CA SER A 565 23.82 17.76 9.11
C SER A 565 24.14 16.44 8.39
N THR A 566 23.17 15.53 8.31
CA THR A 566 23.34 14.25 7.59
C THR A 566 23.26 14.41 6.08
N THR A 567 22.46 15.33 5.53
CA THR A 567 22.41 15.53 4.06
C THR A 567 23.72 16.09 3.52
N ALA A 568 24.36 17.02 4.23
CA ALA A 568 25.67 17.55 3.82
C ALA A 568 26.75 16.45 3.86
N PHE A 569 26.77 15.63 4.92
CA PHE A 569 27.70 14.50 5.04
C PHE A 569 27.43 13.44 3.96
N LEU A 570 26.17 13.08 3.74
CA LEU A 570 25.77 12.10 2.73
C LEU A 570 26.04 12.60 1.31
N ALA A 571 25.83 13.89 1.02
CA ALA A 571 26.16 14.49 -0.26
C ALA A 571 27.68 14.42 -0.53
N VAL A 572 28.51 14.65 0.49
CA VAL A 572 29.97 14.46 0.37
C VAL A 572 30.32 12.99 0.12
N LEU A 573 29.71 12.05 0.86
CA LEU A 573 29.95 10.62 0.65
C LEU A 573 29.51 10.15 -0.75
N ILE A 574 28.34 10.58 -1.22
CA ILE A 574 27.85 10.31 -2.58
C ILE A 574 28.78 10.93 -3.63
N GLY A 575 29.27 12.15 -3.38
CA GLY A 575 30.24 12.82 -4.25
C GLY A 575 31.56 12.06 -4.36
N LEU A 576 32.14 11.62 -3.24
CA LEU A 576 33.36 10.82 -3.19
C LEU A 576 33.17 9.44 -3.85
N TYR A 577 32.05 8.78 -3.57
CA TYR A 577 31.67 7.50 -4.17
C TYR A 577 31.57 7.62 -5.71
N THR A 578 30.85 8.65 -6.18
CA THR A 578 30.70 8.95 -7.61
C THR A 578 32.05 9.25 -8.26
N PHE A 579 32.90 10.06 -7.60
CA PHE A 579 34.23 10.38 -8.09
C PHE A 579 35.12 9.14 -8.22
N TYR A 580 35.13 8.27 -7.20
CA TYR A 580 35.88 7.02 -7.23
C TYR A 580 35.48 6.16 -8.43
N TYR A 581 34.18 5.86 -8.59
CA TYR A 581 33.70 5.03 -9.69
C TYR A 581 33.94 5.65 -11.08
N ARG A 582 34.01 6.99 -11.14
CA ARG A 582 34.17 7.74 -12.39
C ARG A 582 35.57 8.06 -12.83
N LYS A 583 36.51 8.19 -11.91
CA LYS A 583 37.86 8.64 -12.24
C LYS A 583 38.95 7.66 -11.80
N ILE A 584 38.71 6.87 -10.75
CA ILE A 584 39.73 6.03 -10.13
C ILE A 584 39.50 4.54 -10.41
N HIS A 585 38.25 4.09 -10.35
CA HIS A 585 37.89 2.68 -10.46
C HIS A 585 38.50 2.02 -11.71
N PRO A 586 38.97 0.76 -11.67
CA PRO A 586 39.64 0.11 -12.80
C PRO A 586 38.81 0.10 -14.10
N LEU A 587 37.48 0.11 -13.97
CA LEU A 587 36.55 0.19 -15.11
C LEU A 587 36.20 1.63 -15.55
N ALA A 588 36.86 2.67 -15.03
CA ALA A 588 36.61 4.07 -15.42
C ALA A 588 36.96 4.34 -16.89
N ARG A 589 37.88 3.55 -17.47
CA ARG A 589 38.28 3.60 -18.88
C ARG A 589 37.24 3.09 -19.87
N PHE A 590 36.25 2.31 -19.42
CA PHE A 590 35.21 1.77 -20.30
C PHE A 590 34.03 2.76 -20.37
N PRO A 591 33.52 3.06 -21.57
CA PRO A 591 32.41 3.98 -21.77
C PRO A 591 31.08 3.36 -21.33
N GLY A 592 30.08 4.19 -21.05
CA GLY A 592 28.73 3.74 -20.69
C GLY A 592 27.89 4.85 -20.06
N PRO A 593 26.60 4.59 -19.78
CA PRO A 593 25.74 5.56 -19.11
C PRO A 593 26.29 6.00 -17.76
N PHE A 594 26.13 7.28 -17.43
CA PHE A 594 26.63 7.85 -16.18
C PHE A 594 26.11 7.08 -14.95
N LEU A 595 24.79 6.88 -14.86
CA LEU A 595 24.18 6.16 -13.74
C LEU A 595 24.62 4.69 -13.67
N ALA A 596 24.72 4.01 -14.81
CA ALA A 596 25.20 2.62 -14.87
C ALA A 596 26.58 2.45 -14.25
N SER A 597 27.43 3.45 -14.44
CA SER A 597 28.82 3.40 -14.02
C SER A 597 29.02 3.57 -12.50
N VAL A 598 27.99 4.05 -11.79
CA VAL A 598 28.01 4.30 -10.34
C VAL A 598 27.03 3.42 -9.57
N THR A 599 25.99 2.87 -10.20
CA THR A 599 25.01 2.06 -9.48
C THR A 599 24.40 0.93 -10.33
N ASN A 600 24.09 -0.20 -9.69
CA ASN A 600 23.31 -1.29 -10.27
C ASN A 600 21.80 -0.95 -10.37
N PHE A 601 21.35 0.20 -9.87
CA PHE A 601 19.97 0.63 -10.09
C PHE A 601 19.66 0.90 -11.56
N TRP A 602 20.64 1.38 -12.32
CA TRP A 602 20.43 1.64 -13.74
C TRP A 602 20.06 0.36 -14.51
N ARG A 603 20.75 -0.76 -14.31
CA ARG A 603 20.40 -2.04 -14.96
C ARG A 603 19.04 -2.59 -14.50
N LEU A 604 18.70 -2.37 -13.23
CA LEU A 604 17.40 -2.75 -12.67
C LEU A 604 16.27 -1.98 -13.37
N ARG A 605 16.51 -0.70 -13.71
CA ARG A 605 15.61 0.12 -14.54
C ARG A 605 15.32 -0.47 -15.88
N GLU A 606 16.39 -0.78 -16.60
CA GLU A 606 16.25 -1.17 -17.99
C GLU A 606 15.59 -2.55 -18.08
N LEU A 607 15.85 -3.43 -17.10
CA LEU A 607 15.09 -4.68 -16.94
C LEU A 607 13.61 -4.41 -16.59
N TRP A 608 13.33 -3.50 -15.64
CA TRP A 608 11.97 -3.16 -15.24
C TRP A 608 11.12 -2.60 -16.39
N ASN A 609 11.75 -1.87 -17.32
CA ASN A 609 11.09 -1.35 -18.50
C ASN A 609 10.76 -2.43 -19.54
N LEU A 610 11.18 -3.68 -19.34
CA LEU A 610 10.99 -4.84 -20.22
C LEU A 610 11.68 -4.73 -21.61
N HIS A 611 12.60 -3.79 -21.79
CA HIS A 611 13.28 -3.54 -23.08
C HIS A 611 14.81 -3.47 -22.92
N LEU A 612 15.36 -4.23 -21.97
CA LEU A 612 16.81 -4.30 -21.72
C LEU A 612 17.61 -4.69 -22.99
N PRO A 613 17.20 -5.69 -23.80
CA PRO A 613 17.95 -6.12 -24.98
C PRO A 613 18.12 -5.00 -26.00
N GLU A 614 17.04 -4.30 -26.34
CA GLU A 614 16.99 -3.19 -27.30
C GLU A 614 17.82 -2.01 -26.77
N THR A 615 17.69 -1.73 -25.46
CA THR A 615 18.49 -0.70 -24.80
C THR A 615 19.99 -0.99 -24.91
N LEU A 616 20.41 -2.24 -24.74
CA LEU A 616 21.82 -2.63 -24.88
C LEU A 616 22.32 -2.49 -26.31
N VAL A 617 21.49 -2.77 -27.33
CA VAL A 617 21.84 -2.51 -28.75
C VAL A 617 22.16 -1.03 -28.94
N VAL A 618 21.25 -0.14 -28.53
CA VAL A 618 21.42 1.32 -28.64
C VAL A 618 22.66 1.80 -27.89
N LEU A 619 22.96 1.23 -26.72
CA LEU A 619 24.16 1.58 -25.97
C LEU A 619 25.44 1.17 -26.65
N HIS A 620 25.48 -0.01 -27.26
CA HIS A 620 26.63 -0.47 -28.02
C HIS A 620 26.82 0.32 -29.31
N GLU A 621 25.75 0.80 -29.94
CA GLU A 621 25.85 1.75 -31.07
C GLU A 621 26.45 3.08 -30.63
N LYS A 622 26.09 3.55 -29.43
CA LYS A 622 26.56 4.85 -28.91
C LYS A 622 27.97 4.82 -28.34
N TYR A 623 28.30 3.82 -27.53
CA TYR A 623 29.54 3.74 -26.75
C TYR A 623 30.56 2.78 -27.35
N GLY A 624 30.16 2.01 -28.36
CA GLY A 624 30.98 1.05 -29.06
C GLY A 624 30.92 -0.33 -28.43
N ASP A 625 32.07 -0.98 -28.49
CA ASP A 625 32.16 -2.42 -28.60
C ASP A 625 32.13 -3.12 -27.22
N VAL A 626 32.56 -2.40 -26.17
CA VAL A 626 32.51 -2.80 -24.76
C VAL A 626 31.87 -1.68 -23.96
N VAL A 627 30.76 -1.98 -23.26
CA VAL A 627 29.98 -0.97 -22.53
C VAL A 627 29.92 -1.32 -21.06
N ARG A 628 30.21 -0.34 -20.20
CA ARG A 628 30.03 -0.45 -18.75
C ARG A 628 28.58 -0.18 -18.39
N ILE A 629 27.93 -1.21 -17.84
CA ILE A 629 26.49 -1.25 -17.52
C ILE A 629 26.23 -1.52 -16.02
N GLY A 630 27.25 -1.38 -15.20
CA GLY A 630 27.22 -1.51 -13.75
C GLY A 630 28.53 -0.98 -13.13
N PRO A 631 28.60 -0.78 -11.80
CA PRO A 631 29.84 -0.41 -11.12
C PRO A 631 30.97 -1.40 -11.44
N ASN A 632 30.65 -2.70 -11.46
CA ASN A 632 31.54 -3.80 -11.76
C ASN A 632 31.00 -4.71 -12.89
N MET A 633 30.31 -4.17 -13.90
CA MET A 633 29.75 -4.99 -14.99
C MET A 633 30.05 -4.43 -16.38
N LEU A 634 30.51 -5.30 -17.28
CA LEU A 634 30.77 -5.02 -18.70
C LEU A 634 29.87 -5.86 -19.63
N SER A 635 29.37 -5.23 -20.68
CA SER A 635 28.67 -5.90 -21.79
C SER A 635 29.55 -5.87 -23.04
N PHE A 636 29.58 -6.98 -23.78
CA PHE A 636 30.35 -7.16 -25.02
C PHE A 636 29.39 -7.45 -26.18
N ARG A 637 29.65 -6.84 -27.35
CA ARG A 637 28.87 -7.05 -28.59
C ARG A 637 29.61 -7.88 -29.65
N GLN A 638 30.91 -8.08 -29.51
CA GLN A 638 31.69 -8.83 -30.50
C GLN A 638 31.34 -10.32 -30.43
N GLY A 639 31.09 -10.94 -31.58
CA GLY A 639 30.81 -12.37 -31.66
C GLY A 639 31.96 -13.25 -31.14
N SER A 640 33.22 -12.79 -31.21
CA SER A 640 34.39 -13.49 -30.67
C SER A 640 34.45 -13.52 -29.13
N ALA A 641 33.76 -12.60 -28.46
CA ALA A 641 33.68 -12.57 -27.00
C ALA A 641 32.81 -13.71 -26.45
N VAL A 642 31.75 -14.12 -27.17
CA VAL A 642 30.81 -15.18 -26.75
C VAL A 642 31.53 -16.49 -26.33
N PRO A 643 32.36 -17.14 -27.18
CA PRO A 643 33.06 -18.36 -26.79
C PRO A 643 34.12 -18.10 -25.70
N ARG A 644 34.77 -16.92 -25.70
CA ARG A 644 35.74 -16.55 -24.66
C ARG A 644 35.09 -16.44 -23.29
N ILE A 645 33.87 -15.92 -23.21
CA ILE A 645 33.12 -15.75 -21.97
C ILE A 645 32.55 -17.09 -21.48
N TYR A 646 31.85 -17.82 -22.35
CA TYR A 646 31.07 -18.98 -21.93
C TYR A 646 31.85 -20.30 -21.92
N LYS A 647 33.05 -20.37 -22.51
CA LYS A 647 33.92 -21.58 -22.49
C LYS A 647 35.13 -21.49 -21.55
N ALA A 648 35.33 -20.38 -20.83
CA ALA A 648 36.52 -20.17 -19.98
C ALA A 648 36.55 -20.97 -18.67
N GLY A 649 35.49 -21.75 -18.35
CA GLY A 649 35.47 -22.60 -17.16
C GLY A 649 35.68 -21.82 -15.86
N ARG A 650 36.54 -22.34 -14.98
CA ARG A 650 36.79 -21.75 -13.64
C ARG A 650 37.36 -20.34 -13.66
N ALA A 651 37.93 -19.88 -14.78
CA ALA A 651 38.44 -18.50 -14.93
C ALA A 651 37.30 -17.46 -14.98
N LEU A 652 36.10 -17.88 -15.40
CA LEU A 652 34.89 -17.07 -15.48
C LEU A 652 33.73 -17.80 -14.81
N ALA A 653 33.59 -17.65 -13.49
CA ALA A 653 32.55 -18.31 -12.70
C ALA A 653 31.20 -17.59 -12.86
N LYS A 654 30.09 -18.22 -12.45
CA LYS A 654 28.79 -17.53 -12.37
C LYS A 654 28.78 -16.50 -11.24
N THR A 655 28.25 -15.31 -11.51
CA THR A 655 28.07 -14.26 -10.50
C THR A 655 26.94 -14.63 -9.52
N ALA A 656 26.76 -13.82 -8.48
CA ALA A 656 25.62 -13.94 -7.56
C ALA A 656 24.25 -13.63 -8.23
N PHE A 657 24.22 -13.20 -9.50
CA PHE A 657 22.98 -13.05 -10.29
C PHE A 657 22.11 -14.31 -10.24
N TYR A 658 22.75 -15.48 -10.31
CA TYR A 658 22.08 -16.77 -10.34
C TYR A 658 21.38 -17.13 -9.02
N ASP A 659 21.76 -16.50 -7.91
CA ASP A 659 21.13 -16.75 -6.60
C ASP A 659 19.66 -16.28 -6.59
N GLY A 660 19.30 -15.34 -7.48
CA GLY A 660 17.93 -14.87 -7.69
C GLY A 660 16.98 -15.97 -8.21
N PHE A 661 17.52 -16.99 -8.88
CA PHE A 661 16.77 -18.13 -9.43
C PHE A 661 16.67 -19.31 -8.44
N THR A 662 17.23 -19.18 -7.24
CA THR A 662 17.19 -20.25 -6.24
C THR A 662 15.87 -20.23 -5.45
N SER A 663 15.07 -21.30 -5.60
CA SER A 663 13.76 -21.46 -4.92
C SER A 663 13.74 -22.58 -3.88
N PHE A 664 14.42 -23.70 -4.15
CA PHE A 664 14.65 -24.80 -3.21
C PHE A 664 16.14 -24.81 -2.81
N ASN A 665 16.97 -25.41 -3.66
CA ASN A 665 18.42 -25.30 -3.68
C ASN A 665 18.86 -24.78 -5.07
N PRO A 666 20.14 -24.41 -5.26
CA PRO A 666 20.65 -24.10 -6.59
C PRO A 666 20.57 -25.32 -7.52
N ASN A 667 19.71 -25.26 -8.53
CA ASN A 667 19.57 -26.29 -9.57
C ASN A 667 20.71 -26.22 -10.61
N LEU A 668 20.69 -27.10 -11.62
CA LEU A 668 21.69 -27.14 -12.68
C LEU A 668 21.90 -25.76 -13.37
N PHE A 669 20.84 -24.96 -13.54
CA PHE A 669 20.93 -23.61 -14.09
C PHE A 669 21.43 -22.58 -13.06
N GLY A 670 21.02 -22.64 -11.80
CA GLY A 670 21.36 -21.66 -10.77
C GLY A 670 22.71 -21.89 -10.09
N THR A 671 23.22 -23.12 -10.08
CA THR A 671 24.41 -23.45 -9.29
C THR A 671 25.67 -22.74 -9.79
N ARG A 672 26.31 -22.02 -8.86
CA ARG A 672 27.58 -21.31 -9.06
C ARG A 672 28.79 -22.22 -8.87
N ASP A 673 28.61 -23.32 -8.16
CA ASP A 673 29.63 -24.33 -7.93
C ASP A 673 29.80 -25.20 -9.18
N GLU A 674 31.03 -25.27 -9.68
CA GLU A 674 31.37 -26.00 -10.89
C GLU A 674 31.40 -27.52 -10.69
N GLU A 675 31.71 -27.99 -9.49
CA GLU A 675 31.76 -29.42 -9.16
C GLU A 675 30.33 -29.95 -9.00
N VAL A 676 29.48 -29.22 -8.29
CA VAL A 676 28.04 -29.52 -8.21
C VAL A 676 27.40 -29.49 -9.60
N HIS A 677 27.71 -28.48 -10.41
CA HIS A 677 27.21 -28.41 -11.79
C HIS A 677 27.63 -29.63 -12.62
N SER A 678 28.91 -30.01 -12.58
CA SER A 678 29.44 -31.15 -13.34
C SER A 678 28.78 -32.46 -12.91
N MET A 679 28.67 -32.70 -11.60
CA MET A 679 27.98 -33.85 -11.01
C MET A 679 26.52 -33.95 -11.49
N ARG A 680 25.72 -32.88 -11.30
CA ARG A 680 24.31 -32.85 -11.70
C ARG A 680 24.15 -33.05 -13.21
N ARG A 681 25.01 -32.44 -14.02
CA ARG A 681 24.97 -32.60 -15.48
C ARG A 681 25.19 -34.07 -15.88
N ARG A 682 26.15 -34.76 -15.26
CA ARG A 682 26.40 -36.19 -15.54
C ARG A 682 25.21 -37.07 -15.16
N GLN A 683 24.56 -36.80 -14.03
CA GLN A 683 23.37 -37.53 -13.58
C GLN A 683 22.20 -37.40 -14.57
N MET A 684 22.04 -36.22 -15.19
CA MET A 684 20.84 -35.88 -15.98
C MET A 684 21.03 -36.00 -17.51
N ALA A 685 22.25 -35.90 -18.03
CA ALA A 685 22.50 -35.77 -19.48
C ALA A 685 21.89 -36.89 -20.33
N HIS A 686 21.86 -38.12 -19.82
CA HIS A 686 21.29 -39.27 -20.54
C HIS A 686 19.80 -39.04 -20.86
N ALA A 687 19.01 -38.53 -19.92
CA ALA A 687 17.57 -38.33 -20.07
C ALA A 687 17.20 -37.37 -21.20
N PHE A 688 18.10 -36.43 -21.52
CA PHE A 688 17.92 -35.43 -22.57
C PHE A 688 18.68 -35.76 -23.88
N SER A 689 19.24 -36.96 -23.97
CA SER A 689 19.87 -37.44 -25.21
C SER A 689 18.83 -37.57 -26.32
N LEU A 690 19.24 -37.38 -27.58
CA LEU A 690 18.32 -37.52 -28.72
C LEU A 690 17.64 -38.90 -28.75
N GLN A 691 18.35 -39.95 -28.33
CA GLN A 691 17.80 -41.30 -28.23
C GLN A 691 16.66 -41.37 -27.19
N SER A 692 16.86 -40.80 -26.00
CA SER A 692 15.82 -40.75 -24.98
C SER A 692 14.61 -39.90 -25.42
N ILE A 693 14.83 -38.77 -26.09
CA ILE A 693 13.73 -37.96 -26.63
C ILE A 693 12.90 -38.74 -27.66
N LYS A 694 13.55 -39.51 -28.55
CA LYS A 694 12.84 -40.40 -29.50
C LYS A 694 12.00 -41.47 -28.80
N GLU A 695 12.48 -42.01 -27.69
CA GLU A 695 11.72 -43.00 -26.89
C GLU A 695 10.50 -42.38 -26.18
N MET A 696 10.51 -41.07 -25.96
CA MET A 696 9.41 -40.30 -25.37
C MET A 696 8.43 -39.73 -26.41
N GLU A 697 8.69 -39.94 -27.70
CA GLU A 697 7.97 -39.30 -28.81
C GLU A 697 6.46 -39.53 -28.77
N GLN A 698 6.03 -40.76 -28.45
CA GLN A 698 4.61 -41.14 -28.34
C GLN A 698 3.81 -40.26 -27.36
N HIS A 699 4.48 -39.70 -26.35
CA HIS A 699 3.83 -38.83 -25.37
C HIS A 699 3.66 -37.41 -25.91
N ILE A 700 4.64 -36.93 -26.70
CA ILE A 700 4.52 -35.67 -27.45
C ILE A 700 3.40 -35.78 -28.49
N ASP A 701 3.27 -36.95 -29.14
CA ASP A 701 2.19 -37.21 -30.11
C ASP A 701 0.79 -37.11 -29.51
N GLY A 702 0.60 -37.59 -28.27
CA GLY A 702 -0.68 -37.46 -27.57
C GLY A 702 -1.12 -36.00 -27.43
N HIS A 703 -0.20 -35.11 -27.04
CA HIS A 703 -0.49 -33.68 -26.92
C HIS A 703 -0.63 -32.99 -28.28
N MET A 704 0.14 -33.41 -29.28
CA MET A 704 0.00 -32.92 -30.66
C MET A 704 -1.36 -33.26 -31.26
N LEU A 705 -1.93 -34.45 -30.94
CA LEU A 705 -3.27 -34.81 -31.36
C LEU A 705 -4.34 -33.90 -30.74
N GLN A 706 -4.18 -33.53 -29.46
CA GLN A 706 -5.08 -32.56 -28.82
C GLN A 706 -4.93 -31.16 -29.43
N PHE A 707 -3.71 -30.71 -29.75
CA PHE A 707 -3.47 -29.46 -30.46
C PHE A 707 -4.19 -29.45 -31.83
N ARG A 708 -4.07 -30.55 -32.59
CA ARG A 708 -4.79 -30.73 -33.86
C ARG A 708 -6.30 -30.70 -33.69
N LYS A 709 -6.83 -31.34 -32.65
CA LYS A 709 -8.27 -31.31 -32.35
C LYS A 709 -8.77 -29.88 -32.13
N ASN A 710 -7.98 -29.06 -31.43
CA ASN A 710 -8.30 -27.64 -31.23
C ASN A 710 -8.27 -26.87 -32.57
N LEU A 711 -7.29 -27.12 -33.44
CA LEU A 711 -7.26 -26.53 -34.79
C LEU A 711 -8.41 -27.01 -35.70
N ASP A 712 -8.78 -28.29 -35.63
CA ASP A 712 -9.93 -28.84 -36.35
C ASP A 712 -11.24 -28.15 -35.93
N GLU A 713 -11.41 -27.90 -34.62
CA GLU A 713 -12.55 -27.15 -34.07
C GLU A 713 -12.61 -25.71 -34.60
N TYR A 714 -11.49 -24.98 -34.58
CA TYR A 714 -11.42 -23.63 -35.15
C TYR A 714 -11.60 -23.62 -36.66
N SER A 715 -11.13 -24.65 -37.38
CA SER A 715 -11.35 -24.78 -38.82
C SER A 715 -12.82 -25.03 -39.17
N GLN A 716 -13.56 -25.76 -38.33
CA GLN A 716 -14.98 -26.04 -38.56
C GLN A 716 -15.87 -24.83 -38.23
N THR A 717 -15.51 -24.09 -37.19
CA THR A 717 -16.26 -22.90 -36.74
C THR A 717 -15.90 -21.64 -37.52
N GLY A 718 -14.69 -21.58 -38.09
CA GLY A 718 -14.14 -20.38 -38.73
C GLY A 718 -13.79 -19.26 -37.75
N GLN A 719 -13.77 -19.56 -36.44
CA GLN A 719 -13.50 -18.59 -35.39
C GLN A 719 -12.03 -18.14 -35.41
N VAL A 720 -11.80 -16.86 -35.14
CA VAL A 720 -10.45 -16.32 -34.91
C VAL A 720 -9.99 -16.73 -33.51
N PHE A 721 -8.77 -17.23 -33.40
CA PHE A 721 -8.18 -17.67 -32.12
C PHE A 721 -6.76 -17.14 -31.97
N ASP A 722 -6.27 -17.09 -30.73
CA ASP A 722 -4.88 -16.74 -30.45
C ASP A 722 -3.99 -17.99 -30.55
N LEU A 723 -3.10 -18.02 -31.55
CA LEU A 723 -2.14 -19.10 -31.73
C LEU A 723 -1.04 -19.06 -30.65
N LYS A 724 -0.73 -17.89 -30.08
CA LYS A 724 0.24 -17.75 -28.97
C LYS A 724 -0.20 -18.55 -27.75
N ASP A 725 -1.46 -18.40 -27.36
CA ASP A 725 -2.04 -19.11 -26.21
C ASP A 725 -2.09 -20.61 -26.46
N LEU A 726 -2.51 -21.02 -27.67
CA LEU A 726 -2.59 -22.43 -28.03
C LEU A 726 -1.21 -23.12 -28.02
N ILE A 727 -0.16 -22.42 -28.48
CA ILE A 727 1.22 -22.88 -28.39
C ILE A 727 1.67 -22.98 -26.93
N ALA A 728 1.34 -21.99 -26.09
CA ALA A 728 1.68 -22.01 -24.66
C ALA A 728 1.04 -23.21 -23.94
N PHE A 729 -0.24 -23.48 -24.19
CA PHE A 729 -0.96 -24.65 -23.66
C PHE A 729 -0.31 -25.96 -24.09
N PHE A 730 -0.01 -26.12 -25.38
CA PHE A 730 0.63 -27.32 -25.92
C PHE A 730 2.00 -27.59 -25.27
N VAL A 731 2.87 -26.59 -25.22
CA VAL A 731 4.21 -26.76 -24.67
C VAL A 731 4.16 -27.06 -23.16
N LEU A 732 3.25 -26.40 -22.42
CA LEU A 732 3.08 -26.66 -21.00
C LEU A 732 2.59 -28.08 -20.73
N ASP A 733 1.59 -28.57 -21.47
CA ASP A 733 1.05 -29.93 -21.31
C ASP A 733 2.11 -31.00 -21.65
N VAL A 734 2.87 -30.81 -22.72
CA VAL A 734 3.98 -31.71 -23.09
C VAL A 734 5.01 -31.81 -21.97
N LEU A 735 5.38 -30.67 -21.36
CA LEU A 735 6.35 -30.65 -20.27
C LEU A 735 5.76 -31.15 -18.96
N GLY A 736 4.51 -30.83 -18.64
CA GLY A 736 3.80 -31.36 -17.48
C GLY A 736 3.79 -32.89 -17.50
N ASP A 737 3.47 -33.46 -18.66
CA ASP A 737 3.42 -34.89 -18.82
C ASP A 737 4.82 -35.54 -18.78
N LEU A 738 5.81 -34.99 -19.51
CA LEU A 738 7.14 -35.58 -19.59
C LEU A 738 8.03 -35.33 -18.37
N ALA A 739 7.90 -34.18 -17.73
CA ALA A 739 8.70 -33.80 -16.57
C ALA A 739 8.04 -34.11 -15.23
N PHE A 740 6.74 -34.40 -15.17
CA PHE A 740 6.04 -34.63 -13.92
C PHE A 740 5.00 -35.75 -13.94
N ARG A 741 4.59 -36.22 -15.12
CA ARG A 741 3.35 -37.01 -15.28
C ARG A 741 2.13 -36.26 -14.69
N CYS A 742 2.16 -34.93 -14.77
CA CYS A 742 1.06 -34.08 -14.33
C CYS A 742 0.31 -33.60 -15.58
N GLN A 743 -0.96 -33.95 -15.67
CA GLN A 743 -1.84 -33.42 -16.70
C GLN A 743 -2.35 -32.06 -16.22
N PHE A 744 -1.91 -30.99 -16.89
CA PHE A 744 -2.44 -29.65 -16.66
C PHE A 744 -3.71 -29.40 -17.47
N ASP A 745 -4.00 -30.25 -18.46
CA ASP A 745 -5.15 -30.18 -19.36
C ASP A 745 -5.37 -28.78 -19.95
N SER A 746 -4.29 -28.00 -20.11
CA SER A 746 -4.36 -26.59 -20.49
C SER A 746 -4.90 -26.42 -21.90
N GLN A 747 -4.63 -27.36 -22.80
CA GLN A 747 -5.21 -27.38 -24.14
C GLN A 747 -6.72 -27.68 -24.17
N ILE A 748 -7.27 -28.30 -23.11
CA ILE A 748 -8.70 -28.61 -23.00
C ILE A 748 -9.42 -27.43 -22.34
N GLU A 749 -8.89 -26.95 -21.22
CA GLU A 749 -9.51 -25.85 -20.46
C GLU A 749 -9.43 -24.51 -21.20
N LYS A 750 -8.36 -24.30 -21.98
CA LYS A 750 -8.11 -23.07 -22.77
C LYS A 750 -8.20 -21.77 -21.93
N ASP A 751 -7.76 -21.84 -20.66
CA ASP A 751 -7.79 -20.75 -19.71
C ASP A 751 -6.37 -20.33 -19.31
N ILE A 752 -5.95 -19.15 -19.78
CA ILE A 752 -4.60 -18.62 -19.54
C ILE A 752 -4.35 -18.29 -18.06
N SER A 753 -5.40 -17.97 -17.29
CA SER A 753 -5.27 -17.59 -15.88
C SER A 753 -4.82 -18.76 -14.99
N LYS A 754 -4.98 -19.99 -15.48
CA LYS A 754 -4.58 -21.22 -14.79
C LYS A 754 -3.16 -21.67 -15.13
N LEU A 755 -2.49 -21.02 -16.08
CA LEU A 755 -1.10 -21.36 -16.37
C LEU A 755 -0.20 -20.98 -15.19
N PRO A 756 0.82 -21.80 -14.88
CA PRO A 756 1.78 -21.45 -13.84
C PRO A 756 2.44 -20.11 -14.15
N PRO A 757 2.58 -19.20 -13.17
CA PRO A 757 3.06 -17.82 -13.38
C PRO A 757 4.60 -17.78 -13.52
N ILE A 758 5.11 -18.36 -14.61
CA ILE A 758 6.55 -18.55 -14.85
C ILE A 758 7.23 -17.23 -15.24
N ASN A 759 6.58 -16.37 -16.04
CA ASN A 759 7.10 -15.05 -16.39
C ASN A 759 7.34 -14.19 -15.14
N ASP A 760 6.39 -14.18 -14.20
CA ASP A 760 6.51 -13.48 -12.92
C ASP A 760 7.69 -14.03 -12.10
N HIS A 761 7.87 -15.35 -12.07
CA HIS A 761 9.01 -15.96 -11.40
C HIS A 761 10.35 -15.54 -12.03
N ILE A 762 10.46 -15.56 -13.36
CA ILE A 762 11.68 -15.18 -14.09
C ILE A 762 11.97 -13.69 -13.89
N PHE A 763 10.94 -12.85 -13.95
CA PHE A 763 11.07 -11.41 -13.73
C PHE A 763 11.61 -11.14 -12.32
N LEU A 764 11.00 -11.72 -11.30
CA LEU A 764 11.47 -11.62 -9.91
C LEU A 764 12.91 -12.12 -9.76
N ALA A 765 13.24 -13.25 -10.38
CA ALA A 765 14.58 -13.83 -10.31
C ALA A 765 15.64 -12.90 -10.94
N CYS A 766 15.34 -12.32 -12.11
CA CYS A 766 16.21 -11.35 -12.76
C CYS A 766 16.33 -10.06 -11.93
N LEU A 767 15.23 -9.52 -11.41
CA LEU A 767 15.25 -8.33 -10.55
C LEU A 767 16.14 -8.53 -9.32
N MET A 768 15.96 -9.64 -8.60
CA MET A 768 16.79 -9.99 -7.44
C MET A 768 18.25 -10.22 -7.83
N GLY A 769 18.48 -10.89 -8.97
CA GLY A 769 19.82 -11.19 -9.48
C GLY A 769 20.62 -9.95 -9.90
N MET A 770 19.97 -8.87 -10.32
CA MET A 770 20.63 -7.62 -10.72
C MET A 770 21.24 -6.85 -9.52
N ILE A 771 20.78 -7.15 -8.29
CA ILE A 771 21.20 -6.50 -7.05
C ILE A 771 21.48 -7.54 -5.93
N PRO A 772 22.44 -8.45 -6.14
CA PRO A 772 22.62 -9.61 -5.27
C PRO A 772 23.01 -9.24 -3.83
N ASP A 773 23.74 -8.14 -3.63
CA ASP A 773 24.17 -7.66 -2.31
C ASP A 773 22.99 -7.28 -1.40
N PHE A 774 21.86 -6.85 -1.99
CA PHE A 774 20.64 -6.50 -1.26
C PHE A 774 19.70 -7.69 -1.08
N MET A 775 19.98 -8.84 -1.70
CA MET A 775 19.08 -9.98 -1.71
C MET A 775 18.74 -10.53 -0.31
N PRO A 776 19.68 -10.63 0.66
CA PRO A 776 19.33 -11.08 2.01
C PRO A 776 18.35 -10.12 2.69
N LEU A 777 18.57 -8.82 2.53
CA LEU A 777 17.70 -7.78 3.06
C LEU A 777 16.32 -7.85 2.40
N ILE A 778 16.27 -7.86 1.06
CA ILE A 778 15.02 -7.97 0.28
C ILE A 778 14.23 -9.19 0.72
N LYS A 779 14.85 -10.38 0.84
CA LYS A 779 14.17 -11.59 1.29
C LYS A 779 13.62 -11.49 2.72
N ALA A 780 14.33 -10.79 3.60
CA ALA A 780 13.92 -10.62 5.00
C ALA A 780 12.72 -9.66 5.13
N ILE A 781 12.70 -8.58 4.35
CA ILE A 781 11.67 -7.53 4.45
C ILE A 781 10.50 -7.73 3.50
N SER A 782 10.69 -8.41 2.35
CA SER A 782 9.67 -8.48 1.31
C SER A 782 8.34 -9.11 1.73
N PRO A 783 8.26 -10.07 2.68
CA PRO A 783 6.96 -10.53 3.21
C PRO A 783 6.19 -9.45 3.97
N TRP A 784 6.87 -8.43 4.48
CA TRP A 784 6.32 -7.36 5.33
C TRP A 784 6.04 -6.07 4.55
N ILE A 785 6.38 -6.03 3.26
CA ILE A 785 6.20 -4.88 2.39
C ILE A 785 4.87 -5.07 1.63
N PRO A 786 3.79 -4.33 1.94
CA PRO A 786 2.48 -4.53 1.34
C PRO A 786 2.39 -3.87 -0.06
N ILE A 787 3.35 -4.15 -0.93
CA ILE A 787 3.36 -3.67 -2.31
C ILE A 787 2.73 -4.76 -3.20
N PRO A 788 1.54 -4.52 -3.80
CA PRO A 788 0.77 -5.57 -4.47
C PRO A 788 1.53 -6.31 -5.58
N TRP A 789 2.24 -5.57 -6.45
CA TRP A 789 3.01 -6.21 -7.52
C TRP A 789 4.14 -7.10 -6.97
N LEU A 790 4.79 -6.69 -5.88
CA LEU A 790 5.87 -7.46 -5.27
C LEU A 790 5.32 -8.71 -4.59
N GLN A 791 4.19 -8.58 -3.89
CA GLN A 791 3.48 -9.72 -3.31
C GLN A 791 2.99 -10.69 -4.38
N GLN A 792 2.49 -10.20 -5.52
CA GLN A 792 2.13 -11.02 -6.67
C GLN A 792 3.34 -11.83 -7.17
N LEU A 793 4.50 -11.19 -7.38
CA LEU A 793 5.71 -11.89 -7.83
C LEU A 793 6.21 -12.93 -6.81
N LEU A 794 6.12 -12.62 -5.51
CA LEU A 794 6.49 -13.54 -4.44
C LEU A 794 5.52 -14.73 -4.37
N ALA A 795 4.22 -14.46 -4.45
CA ALA A 795 3.15 -15.47 -4.49
C ALA A 795 3.30 -16.36 -5.72
N ALA A 796 3.59 -15.80 -6.90
CA ALA A 796 3.86 -16.56 -8.12
C ALA A 796 4.99 -17.58 -7.93
N ARG A 797 6.12 -17.17 -7.33
CA ARG A 797 7.23 -18.06 -7.00
C ARG A 797 6.81 -19.14 -5.99
N GLN A 798 6.05 -18.80 -4.96
CA GLN A 798 5.58 -19.75 -3.95
C GLN A 798 4.59 -20.76 -4.53
N ASN A 799 3.66 -20.31 -5.37
CA ASN A 799 2.69 -21.16 -6.08
C ASN A 799 3.40 -22.15 -7.00
N LEU A 800 4.39 -21.68 -7.78
CA LEU A 800 5.19 -22.55 -8.64
C LEU A 800 5.99 -23.58 -7.83
N LYS A 801 6.51 -23.19 -6.66
CA LYS A 801 7.21 -24.08 -5.73
C LYS A 801 6.28 -25.16 -5.19
N ARG A 802 5.07 -24.77 -4.76
CA ARG A 802 4.03 -25.69 -4.26
C ARG A 802 3.61 -26.69 -5.32
N LEU A 803 3.29 -26.19 -6.53
CA LEU A 803 2.90 -27.01 -7.67
C LEU A 803 3.97 -28.06 -8.00
N THR A 804 5.23 -27.64 -8.13
CA THR A 804 6.35 -28.56 -8.41
C THR A 804 6.47 -29.62 -7.31
N ALA A 805 6.40 -29.23 -6.04
CA ALA A 805 6.51 -30.15 -4.93
C ALA A 805 5.35 -31.16 -4.86
N GLU A 806 4.13 -30.75 -5.21
CA GLU A 806 2.96 -31.64 -5.31
C GLU A 806 3.13 -32.66 -6.44
N CYS A 807 3.51 -32.19 -7.63
CA CYS A 807 3.79 -33.05 -8.78
C CYS A 807 4.86 -34.12 -8.48
N VAL A 808 5.98 -33.71 -7.87
CA VAL A 808 7.06 -34.64 -7.52
C VAL A 808 6.63 -35.65 -6.45
N ARG A 809 5.92 -35.21 -5.40
CA ARG A 809 5.44 -36.11 -4.35
C ARG A 809 4.45 -37.15 -4.89
N ASN A 810 3.50 -36.74 -5.73
CA ASN A 810 2.55 -37.65 -6.37
C ASN A 810 3.30 -38.73 -7.19
N ARG A 811 4.36 -38.32 -7.89
CA ARG A 811 5.18 -39.24 -8.67
C ARG A 811 5.99 -40.22 -7.83
N LEU A 812 6.51 -39.81 -6.67
CA LEU A 812 7.29 -40.69 -5.79
C LEU A 812 6.43 -41.80 -5.17
N VAL A 813 5.13 -41.55 -4.99
CA VAL A 813 4.17 -42.54 -4.47
C VAL A 813 3.66 -43.48 -5.57
N ASP A 814 3.50 -42.99 -6.80
CA ASP A 814 3.09 -43.79 -7.95
C ASP A 814 4.24 -44.71 -8.44
N THR A 815 4.26 -45.95 -7.97
CA THR A 815 5.18 -47.01 -8.44
C THR A 815 4.68 -47.71 -9.72
N GLY A 816 3.58 -47.22 -10.32
CA GLY A 816 2.90 -47.84 -11.45
C GLY A 816 3.61 -47.69 -12.80
N ALA A 817 4.13 -48.82 -13.28
CA ALA A 817 4.65 -49.14 -14.62
C ALA A 817 5.86 -48.34 -15.14
N ALA A 818 6.73 -49.05 -15.87
CA ALA A 818 7.99 -48.59 -16.45
C ALA A 818 7.80 -47.61 -17.64
N ARG A 819 7.15 -46.46 -17.42
CA ARG A 819 7.11 -45.38 -18.41
C ARG A 819 8.48 -44.71 -18.50
N LYS A 820 8.92 -44.44 -19.72
CA LYS A 820 10.14 -43.66 -19.98
C LYS A 820 9.75 -42.18 -20.04
N ASP A 821 10.14 -41.42 -19.02
CA ASP A 821 9.92 -39.97 -18.92
C ASP A 821 11.11 -39.30 -18.17
N LEU A 822 11.12 -37.96 -18.12
CA LEU A 822 12.25 -37.21 -17.54
C LEU A 822 12.30 -37.37 -16.01
N ILE A 823 11.16 -37.42 -15.33
CA ILE A 823 11.12 -37.56 -13.86
C ILE A 823 11.55 -38.95 -13.40
N THR A 824 11.16 -40.00 -14.12
CA THR A 824 11.60 -41.37 -13.87
C THR A 824 13.11 -41.47 -14.08
N SER A 825 13.64 -40.77 -15.09
CA SER A 825 15.08 -40.68 -15.31
C SER A 825 15.80 -39.96 -14.17
N LEU A 826 15.22 -38.89 -13.61
CA LEU A 826 15.76 -38.20 -12.42
C LEU A 826 15.73 -39.11 -11.17
N ILE A 827 14.60 -39.75 -10.88
CA ILE A 827 14.44 -40.65 -9.73
C ILE A 827 15.45 -41.80 -9.78
N ASN A 828 15.71 -42.33 -10.98
CA ASN A 828 16.65 -43.43 -11.20
C ASN A 828 18.09 -42.96 -11.44
N SER A 829 18.35 -41.65 -11.52
CA SER A 829 19.68 -41.14 -11.81
C SER A 829 20.64 -41.40 -10.64
N VAL A 830 21.85 -41.80 -11.00
CA VAL A 830 22.95 -42.09 -10.08
C VAL A 830 24.18 -41.37 -10.61
N ASP A 831 24.97 -40.74 -9.74
CA ASP A 831 26.26 -40.20 -10.17
C ASP A 831 27.18 -41.37 -10.59
N PRO A 832 27.71 -41.38 -11.83
CA PRO A 832 28.54 -42.48 -12.32
C PRO A 832 29.87 -42.70 -11.57
N GLU A 833 30.38 -41.68 -10.89
CA GLU A 833 31.65 -41.70 -10.15
C GLU A 833 31.43 -42.07 -8.68
N THR A 834 30.42 -41.48 -8.03
CA THR A 834 30.20 -41.63 -6.57
C THR A 834 29.15 -42.67 -6.21
N GLY A 835 28.29 -43.08 -7.15
CA GLY A 835 27.16 -43.96 -6.89
C GLY A 835 26.00 -43.30 -6.13
N SER A 836 26.04 -41.99 -5.89
CA SER A 836 25.01 -41.29 -5.12
C SER A 836 23.75 -41.02 -5.96
N LYS A 837 22.57 -41.26 -5.36
CA LYS A 837 21.25 -40.91 -5.92
C LYS A 837 20.86 -39.48 -5.57
N LEU A 838 19.93 -38.91 -6.34
CA LEU A 838 19.27 -37.66 -6.00
C LEU A 838 18.36 -37.84 -4.76
N THR A 839 18.40 -36.89 -3.84
CA THR A 839 17.40 -36.81 -2.76
C THR A 839 16.07 -36.30 -3.31
N GLU A 840 14.97 -36.46 -2.56
CA GLU A 840 13.68 -35.86 -2.95
C GLU A 840 13.79 -34.35 -3.17
N LEU A 841 14.52 -33.64 -2.30
CA LEU A 841 14.74 -32.20 -2.45
C LEU A 841 15.55 -31.86 -3.71
N ASP A 842 16.50 -32.69 -4.09
CA ASP A 842 17.24 -32.54 -5.35
C ASP A 842 16.32 -32.71 -6.56
N ILE A 843 15.44 -33.72 -6.51
CA ILE A 843 14.46 -33.98 -7.57
C ILE A 843 13.50 -32.78 -7.68
N GLN A 844 12.97 -32.27 -6.57
CA GLN A 844 12.14 -31.06 -6.56
C GLN A 844 12.89 -29.84 -7.12
N THR A 845 14.17 -29.70 -6.78
CA THR A 845 15.03 -28.60 -7.23
C THR A 845 15.22 -28.60 -8.75
N GLU A 846 15.54 -29.76 -9.33
CA GLU A 846 15.75 -29.89 -10.78
C GLU A 846 14.42 -29.87 -11.56
N ALA A 847 13.37 -30.47 -11.01
CA ALA A 847 12.06 -30.47 -11.64
C ALA A 847 11.50 -29.04 -11.72
N PHE A 848 11.64 -28.22 -10.67
CA PHE A 848 11.29 -26.78 -10.73
C PHE A 848 11.96 -26.07 -11.92
N ALA A 849 13.24 -26.40 -12.17
CA ALA A 849 13.98 -25.84 -13.30
C ALA A 849 13.40 -26.26 -14.66
N PHE A 850 12.84 -27.47 -14.78
CA PHE A 850 12.26 -27.97 -16.02
C PHE A 850 10.98 -27.22 -16.42
N ILE A 851 10.09 -26.92 -15.47
CA ILE A 851 8.87 -26.12 -15.74
C ILE A 851 9.26 -24.73 -16.22
N VAL A 852 10.16 -24.07 -15.48
CA VAL A 852 10.56 -22.69 -15.77
C VAL A 852 11.30 -22.61 -17.11
N ALA A 853 12.32 -23.45 -17.30
CA ALA A 853 13.19 -23.35 -18.47
C ALA A 853 12.55 -23.92 -19.73
N GLY A 854 11.76 -24.99 -19.64
CA GLY A 854 11.21 -25.68 -20.80
C GLY A 854 10.01 -24.98 -21.42
N SER A 855 9.12 -24.43 -20.59
CA SER A 855 7.78 -23.99 -21.06
C SER A 855 7.86 -22.70 -21.87
N HIS A 856 8.16 -21.58 -21.23
CA HIS A 856 8.11 -20.27 -21.89
C HIS A 856 9.17 -20.09 -22.98
N THR A 857 10.35 -20.69 -22.84
CA THR A 857 11.40 -20.52 -23.86
C THR A 857 11.03 -21.19 -25.18
N THR A 858 10.43 -22.38 -25.12
CA THR A 858 9.99 -23.11 -26.31
C THR A 858 8.73 -22.49 -26.91
N SER A 859 7.72 -22.15 -26.09
CA SER A 859 6.49 -21.53 -26.58
C SER A 859 6.73 -20.13 -27.16
N GLY A 860 7.60 -19.32 -26.54
CA GLY A 860 8.01 -18.02 -27.06
C GLY A 860 8.75 -18.15 -28.39
N THR A 861 9.65 -19.13 -28.53
CA THR A 861 10.38 -19.36 -29.77
C THR A 861 9.43 -19.73 -30.91
N LEU A 862 8.50 -20.64 -30.63
CA LEU A 862 7.46 -21.07 -31.57
C LEU A 862 6.54 -19.90 -31.97
N THR A 863 6.07 -19.12 -31.00
CA THR A 863 5.19 -17.97 -31.25
C THR A 863 5.86 -16.96 -32.18
N LEU A 864 7.13 -16.62 -31.92
CA LEU A 864 7.89 -15.71 -32.77
C LEU A 864 8.16 -16.30 -34.15
N LEU A 865 8.47 -17.60 -34.24
CA LEU A 865 8.67 -18.29 -35.51
C LEU A 865 7.39 -18.27 -36.36
N PHE A 866 6.24 -18.63 -35.79
CA PHE A 866 4.95 -18.59 -36.48
C PHE A 866 4.59 -17.16 -36.88
N SER A 867 4.85 -16.17 -36.02
CA SER A 867 4.64 -14.76 -36.36
C SER A 867 5.44 -14.35 -37.58
N HIS A 868 6.74 -14.66 -37.62
CA HIS A 868 7.61 -14.36 -38.76
C HIS A 868 7.19 -15.09 -40.03
N ILE A 869 6.85 -16.38 -39.95
CA ILE A 869 6.41 -17.14 -41.11
C ILE A 869 5.11 -16.54 -41.67
N LEU A 870 4.09 -16.36 -40.83
CA LEU A 870 2.75 -15.94 -41.26
C LEU A 870 2.70 -14.47 -41.73
N GLN A 871 3.52 -13.58 -41.16
CA GLN A 871 3.60 -12.17 -41.60
C GLN A 871 4.46 -11.97 -42.86
N ASN A 872 5.14 -13.02 -43.34
CA ASN A 872 5.95 -12.97 -44.56
C ASN A 872 5.39 -13.95 -45.61
N PRO A 873 4.47 -13.53 -46.51
CA PRO A 873 3.80 -14.44 -47.44
C PRO A 873 4.74 -15.29 -48.31
N ALA A 874 5.88 -14.72 -48.74
CA ALA A 874 6.88 -15.45 -49.52
C ALA A 874 7.59 -16.54 -48.69
N VAL A 875 7.85 -16.27 -47.40
CA VAL A 875 8.42 -17.26 -46.48
C VAL A 875 7.39 -18.34 -46.18
N HIS A 876 6.15 -17.96 -45.87
CA HIS A 876 5.03 -18.88 -45.63
C HIS A 876 4.84 -19.86 -46.79
N ALA A 877 4.73 -19.35 -48.03
CA ALA A 877 4.54 -20.18 -49.21
C ALA A 877 5.67 -21.21 -49.38
N LYS A 878 6.92 -20.80 -49.18
CA LYS A 878 8.09 -21.69 -49.32
C LYS A 878 8.20 -22.72 -48.18
N VAL A 879 7.79 -22.36 -46.96
CA VAL A 879 7.67 -23.32 -45.84
C VAL A 879 6.62 -24.39 -46.17
N VAL A 880 5.44 -24.00 -46.63
CA VAL A 880 4.37 -24.93 -47.02
C VAL A 880 4.82 -25.83 -48.17
N GLU A 881 5.45 -25.26 -49.20
CA GLU A 881 6.01 -26.03 -50.33
C GLU A 881 7.03 -27.08 -49.89
N GLU A 882 7.99 -26.72 -49.03
CA GLU A 882 9.00 -27.65 -48.53
C GLU A 882 8.38 -28.78 -47.68
N VAL A 883 7.44 -28.42 -46.80
CA VAL A 883 6.75 -29.38 -45.94
C VAL A 883 5.92 -30.35 -46.78
N ASP A 884 5.17 -29.87 -47.78
CA ASP A 884 4.37 -30.71 -48.66
C ASP A 884 5.21 -31.64 -49.54
N ALA A 885 6.35 -31.15 -50.01
CA ALA A 885 7.26 -31.94 -50.85
C ALA A 885 7.96 -33.07 -50.07
N THR A 886 8.07 -32.95 -48.76
CA THR A 886 8.97 -33.80 -47.96
C THR A 886 8.27 -34.63 -46.89
N VAL A 887 7.13 -34.16 -46.38
CA VAL A 887 6.35 -34.83 -45.34
C VAL A 887 5.14 -35.52 -45.98
N ASP A 888 5.08 -36.85 -45.82
CA ASP A 888 3.97 -37.66 -46.30
C ASP A 888 2.62 -37.16 -45.76
N ASP A 889 1.52 -37.45 -46.47
CA ASP A 889 0.19 -37.22 -45.93
C ASP A 889 -0.05 -38.10 -44.70
N VAL A 890 -0.18 -37.47 -43.53
CA VAL A 890 -0.38 -38.14 -42.25
C VAL A 890 -1.85 -38.32 -41.90
N GLY A 891 -2.81 -37.80 -42.70
CA GLY A 891 -4.24 -37.91 -42.39
C GLY A 891 -4.56 -37.42 -40.98
N SER A 892 -5.00 -38.32 -40.09
CA SER A 892 -5.25 -38.04 -38.65
C SER A 892 -4.05 -38.29 -37.72
N ALA A 893 -2.92 -38.80 -38.22
CA ALA A 893 -1.71 -39.08 -37.45
C ALA A 893 -0.79 -37.86 -37.29
N ILE A 894 0.25 -37.95 -36.44
CA ILE A 894 1.24 -36.88 -36.23
C ILE A 894 2.49 -37.16 -37.05
N VAL A 895 3.16 -36.09 -37.52
CA VAL A 895 4.42 -36.21 -38.26
C VAL A 895 5.52 -36.75 -37.34
N PRO A 896 6.18 -37.87 -37.67
CA PRO A 896 7.26 -38.41 -36.87
C PRO A 896 8.50 -37.51 -36.92
N ILE A 897 9.25 -37.39 -35.81
CA ILE A 897 10.49 -36.60 -35.73
C ILE A 897 11.61 -37.14 -36.63
N LYS A 898 11.49 -38.39 -37.06
CA LYS A 898 12.53 -39.10 -37.80
C LYS A 898 12.95 -38.31 -39.05
N ASP A 899 14.22 -37.91 -39.05
CA ASP A 899 14.92 -37.22 -40.12
C ASP A 899 14.37 -35.82 -40.48
N LEU A 900 13.45 -35.23 -39.69
CA LEU A 900 12.86 -33.91 -40.00
C LEU A 900 13.92 -32.80 -40.10
N GLU A 901 14.88 -32.75 -39.18
CA GLU A 901 15.95 -31.74 -39.17
C GLU A 901 16.78 -31.76 -40.47
N ALA A 902 17.03 -32.94 -41.04
CA ALA A 902 17.77 -33.10 -42.29
C ALA A 902 16.89 -32.89 -43.55
N LYS A 903 15.59 -33.12 -43.42
CA LYS A 903 14.62 -33.08 -44.51
C LYS A 903 14.01 -31.71 -44.76
N LEU A 904 14.00 -30.82 -43.77
CA LEU A 904 13.37 -29.50 -43.86
C LEU A 904 14.41 -28.38 -43.73
N PRO A 905 15.38 -28.26 -44.67
CA PRO A 905 16.46 -27.28 -44.58
C PRO A 905 15.98 -25.82 -44.59
N TYR A 906 14.88 -25.50 -45.28
CA TYR A 906 14.31 -24.15 -45.28
C TYR A 906 13.58 -23.83 -43.97
N VAL A 907 12.83 -24.78 -43.39
CA VAL A 907 12.27 -24.63 -42.04
C VAL A 907 13.39 -24.44 -41.00
N MET A 908 14.48 -25.19 -41.12
CA MET A 908 15.67 -25.01 -40.26
C MET A 908 16.28 -23.62 -40.43
N ALA A 909 16.38 -23.13 -41.67
CA ALA A 909 16.86 -21.77 -41.94
C ALA A 909 15.93 -20.69 -41.36
N CYS A 910 14.60 -20.90 -41.39
CA CYS A 910 13.63 -20.02 -40.72
C CYS A 910 13.81 -20.04 -39.19
N LEU A 911 14.09 -21.21 -38.62
CA LEU A 911 14.30 -21.37 -37.19
C LEU A 911 15.61 -20.69 -36.73
N ASP A 912 16.69 -20.84 -37.48
CA ASP A 912 17.97 -20.19 -37.21
C ASP A 912 17.86 -18.66 -37.35
N GLU A 913 17.14 -18.16 -38.35
CA GLU A 913 16.84 -16.73 -38.48
C GLU A 913 15.94 -16.23 -37.34
N ASN A 914 15.00 -17.04 -36.85
CA ASN A 914 14.18 -16.69 -35.69
C ASN A 914 15.03 -16.60 -34.41
N PHE A 915 15.95 -17.55 -34.18
CA PHE A 915 16.90 -17.46 -33.07
C PHE A 915 17.78 -16.22 -33.13
N ARG A 916 18.15 -15.79 -34.34
CA ARG A 916 18.88 -14.55 -34.58
C ARG A 916 18.01 -13.34 -34.23
N MET A 917 16.91 -13.16 -34.96
CA MET A 917 16.12 -11.95 -35.02
C MET A 917 15.36 -11.69 -33.72
N ASN A 918 14.73 -12.70 -33.13
CA ASN A 918 14.08 -12.58 -31.82
C ASN A 918 14.55 -13.69 -30.89
N SER A 919 15.79 -13.53 -30.42
CA SER A 919 16.32 -14.38 -29.35
C SER A 919 15.39 -14.35 -28.13
N VAL A 920 14.79 -15.49 -27.79
CA VAL A 920 13.96 -15.62 -26.59
C VAL A 920 14.79 -15.52 -25.32
N PHE A 921 16.04 -15.97 -25.35
CA PHE A 921 16.89 -15.90 -24.17
C PHE A 921 17.61 -14.55 -24.09
N THR A 922 17.05 -13.63 -23.29
CA THR A 922 17.48 -12.22 -23.22
C THR A 922 17.98 -11.74 -21.85
N MET A 923 18.12 -12.64 -20.88
CA MET A 923 18.77 -12.33 -19.61
C MET A 923 20.29 -12.27 -19.75
N PRO A 924 20.97 -11.39 -18.98
CA PRO A 924 22.42 -11.35 -18.96
C PRO A 924 22.97 -12.59 -18.26
N LEU A 925 23.62 -13.49 -19.01
CA LEU A 925 24.28 -14.68 -18.44
C LEU A 925 25.62 -14.30 -17.80
N GLU A 926 25.57 -13.56 -16.72
CA GLU A 926 26.75 -12.92 -16.14
C GLU A 926 27.83 -13.91 -15.68
N ARG A 927 29.09 -13.55 -15.91
CA ARG A 927 30.27 -14.27 -15.43
C ARG A 927 31.19 -13.33 -14.66
N GLU A 928 31.84 -13.82 -13.63
CA GLU A 928 32.82 -13.07 -12.84
C GLU A 928 34.24 -13.53 -13.16
N VAL A 929 35.14 -12.57 -13.35
CA VAL A 929 36.58 -12.84 -13.46
C VAL A 929 37.14 -13.29 -12.11
N THR A 930 37.60 -14.54 -12.03
CA THR A 930 38.15 -15.11 -10.79
C THR A 930 39.68 -15.06 -10.70
N ALA A 931 40.35 -15.00 -11.85
CA ALA A 931 41.81 -14.99 -11.97
C ALA A 931 42.42 -13.72 -11.35
N LYS A 932 43.55 -13.84 -10.64
CA LYS A 932 44.16 -12.73 -9.88
C LYS A 932 44.74 -11.65 -10.79
N GLU A 933 45.28 -12.06 -11.93
CA GLU A 933 45.86 -11.25 -12.99
C GLU A 933 44.82 -10.57 -13.89
N GLY A 934 43.53 -10.88 -13.69
CA GLY A 934 42.45 -10.50 -14.61
C GLY A 934 42.28 -11.51 -15.74
N PHE A 935 41.42 -11.19 -16.71
CA PHE A 935 41.13 -12.06 -17.85
C PHE A 935 41.06 -11.23 -19.14
N GLU A 936 41.78 -11.65 -20.18
CA GLU A 936 41.84 -10.93 -21.45
C GLU A 936 40.67 -11.29 -22.37
N ILE A 937 39.91 -10.28 -22.78
CA ILE A 937 38.80 -10.39 -23.75
C ILE A 937 38.91 -9.22 -24.73
N GLU A 938 38.97 -9.52 -26.04
CA GLU A 938 39.05 -8.51 -27.12
C GLU A 938 40.18 -7.47 -26.91
N GLY A 939 41.34 -7.91 -26.40
CA GLY A 939 42.50 -7.05 -26.13
C GLY A 939 42.40 -6.23 -24.83
N TYR A 940 41.32 -6.39 -24.06
CA TYR A 940 41.15 -5.76 -22.75
C TYR A 940 41.42 -6.76 -21.62
N VAL A 941 42.37 -6.45 -20.73
CA VAL A 941 42.56 -7.19 -19.48
C VAL A 941 41.49 -6.74 -18.48
N VAL A 942 40.46 -7.56 -18.28
CA VAL A 942 39.37 -7.30 -17.35
C VAL A 942 39.79 -7.71 -15.93
N PRO A 943 39.75 -6.81 -14.92
CA PRO A 943 40.21 -7.12 -13.57
C PRO A 943 39.38 -8.18 -12.84
N LYS A 944 40.00 -8.87 -11.87
CA LYS A 944 39.33 -9.78 -10.93
C LYS A 944 38.11 -9.12 -10.25
N GLY A 945 37.04 -9.89 -10.06
CA GLY A 945 35.80 -9.43 -9.43
C GLY A 945 34.91 -8.59 -10.34
N THR A 946 35.30 -8.41 -11.60
CA THR A 946 34.45 -7.78 -12.60
C THR A 946 33.50 -8.81 -13.18
N GLY A 947 32.21 -8.48 -13.17
CA GLY A 947 31.20 -9.18 -13.94
C GLY A 947 31.24 -8.81 -15.42
N LEU A 948 30.93 -9.77 -16.29
CA LEU A 948 30.84 -9.55 -17.73
C LEU A 948 29.88 -10.54 -18.39
N PHE A 949 29.30 -10.14 -19.53
CA PHE A 949 28.52 -11.02 -20.40
C PHE A 949 28.48 -10.53 -21.85
N SER A 950 28.00 -11.40 -22.74
CA SER A 950 27.63 -11.06 -24.12
C SER A 950 26.20 -11.51 -24.35
N LEU A 951 25.29 -10.58 -24.65
CA LEU A 951 23.88 -10.89 -24.86
C LEU A 951 23.65 -11.29 -26.32
N ASN A 952 22.95 -12.41 -26.55
CA ASN A 952 22.67 -12.92 -27.90
C ASN A 952 22.02 -11.84 -28.77
N HIS A 953 20.96 -11.19 -28.30
CA HIS A 953 20.27 -10.13 -29.05
C HIS A 953 21.22 -9.00 -29.50
N VAL A 954 22.14 -8.57 -28.65
CA VAL A 954 23.13 -7.53 -28.99
C VAL A 954 24.09 -7.98 -30.10
N VAL A 955 24.53 -9.24 -30.04
CA VAL A 955 25.42 -9.85 -31.06
C VAL A 955 24.66 -10.08 -32.37
N HIS A 956 23.40 -10.51 -32.29
CA HIS A 956 22.55 -10.88 -33.41
C HIS A 956 22.03 -9.67 -34.22
N HIS A 957 22.01 -8.49 -33.60
CA HIS A 957 21.70 -7.19 -34.22
C HIS A 957 22.97 -6.36 -34.46
N ASN A 958 24.14 -7.00 -34.59
CA ASN A 958 25.37 -6.30 -34.95
C ASN A 958 25.51 -6.17 -36.48
N PRO A 959 25.40 -4.95 -37.07
CA PRO A 959 25.52 -4.76 -38.52
C PRO A 959 26.91 -5.18 -39.05
N ALA A 960 27.95 -5.17 -38.21
CA ALA A 960 29.28 -5.64 -38.59
C ALA A 960 29.35 -7.16 -38.80
N ILE A 961 28.42 -7.93 -38.22
CA ILE A 961 28.31 -9.38 -38.37
C ILE A 961 27.25 -9.74 -39.42
N TRP A 962 26.08 -9.08 -39.36
CA TRP A 962 24.88 -9.50 -40.09
C TRP A 962 24.53 -8.64 -41.31
N GLY A 963 25.29 -7.58 -41.59
CA GLY A 963 25.04 -6.69 -42.72
C GLY A 963 24.06 -5.57 -42.42
N LYS A 964 23.74 -4.74 -43.42
CA LYS A 964 22.85 -3.57 -43.28
C LYS A 964 21.37 -3.92 -43.07
N ASP A 965 21.00 -5.14 -43.44
CA ASP A 965 19.64 -5.67 -43.37
C ASP A 965 19.46 -6.55 -42.11
N HIS A 966 20.29 -6.37 -41.08
CA HIS A 966 20.27 -7.16 -39.84
C HIS A 966 18.92 -7.15 -39.10
N ASP A 967 18.08 -6.15 -39.30
CA ASP A 967 16.74 -6.09 -38.68
C ASP A 967 15.62 -6.64 -39.58
N VAL A 968 15.98 -7.24 -40.72
CA VAL A 968 15.03 -7.90 -41.64
C VAL A 968 15.12 -9.41 -41.46
N PHE A 969 13.97 -10.03 -41.18
CA PHE A 969 13.83 -11.49 -41.11
C PHE A 969 14.05 -12.10 -42.50
N ASN A 970 15.20 -12.74 -42.71
CA ASN A 970 15.59 -13.36 -43.97
C ASN A 970 16.15 -14.77 -43.77
N PRO A 971 15.32 -15.82 -43.90
CA PRO A 971 15.76 -17.21 -43.78
C PRO A 971 16.87 -17.59 -44.76
N LEU A 972 16.99 -16.92 -45.91
CA LEU A 972 18.02 -17.25 -46.90
C LEU A 972 19.44 -17.03 -46.37
N ARG A 973 19.63 -16.24 -45.30
CA ARG A 973 20.93 -16.11 -44.61
C ARG A 973 21.50 -17.45 -44.16
N PHE A 974 20.64 -18.40 -43.80
CA PHE A 974 21.02 -19.72 -43.29
C PHE A 974 20.76 -20.85 -44.30
N TYR A 975 20.17 -20.54 -45.46
CA TYR A 975 19.81 -21.56 -46.46
C TYR A 975 20.98 -21.95 -47.37
N ASP A 976 21.86 -21.00 -47.68
CA ASP A 976 23.00 -21.20 -48.59
C ASP A 976 24.31 -21.49 -47.81
N GLN A 977 25.37 -21.95 -48.51
CA GLN A 977 26.67 -22.30 -47.91
C GLN A 977 27.36 -21.16 -47.12
N GLU A 978 27.00 -19.90 -47.38
CA GLU A 978 27.49 -18.77 -46.60
C GLU A 978 26.94 -18.76 -45.16
N GLY A 979 25.77 -19.36 -44.93
CA GLY A 979 25.12 -19.49 -43.62
C GLY A 979 25.93 -20.28 -42.60
N GLU A 980 26.73 -21.26 -43.04
CA GLU A 980 27.61 -22.03 -42.14
C GLU A 980 28.62 -21.15 -41.39
N LYS A 981 29.10 -20.06 -42.04
CA LYS A 981 30.04 -19.11 -41.41
C LYS A 981 29.34 -18.23 -40.38
N LEU A 982 28.05 -17.98 -40.53
CA LEU A 982 27.23 -17.16 -39.63
C LEU A 982 26.72 -17.98 -38.43
N GLN A 983 26.51 -19.29 -38.62
CA GLN A 983 26.04 -20.22 -37.59
C GLN A 983 26.87 -20.17 -36.30
N ARG A 984 28.18 -19.92 -36.40
CA ARG A 984 29.10 -19.83 -35.25
C ARG A 984 28.78 -18.68 -34.29
N PHE A 985 28.02 -17.67 -34.75
CA PHE A 985 27.60 -16.52 -33.95
C PHE A 985 26.22 -16.73 -33.31
N LEU A 986 25.48 -17.78 -33.71
CA LEU A 986 24.26 -18.18 -33.05
C LEU A 986 24.57 -19.04 -31.81
N SER A 987 24.03 -18.62 -30.67
CA SER A 987 24.05 -19.42 -29.44
C SER A 987 22.70 -19.49 -28.72
N PRO A 988 21.62 -19.96 -29.38
CA PRO A 988 20.29 -20.04 -28.78
C PRO A 988 20.24 -20.94 -27.54
N PHE A 989 21.11 -21.96 -27.49
CA PHE A 989 21.23 -22.89 -26.37
C PHE A 989 22.49 -22.67 -25.52
N SER A 990 23.11 -21.49 -25.62
CA SER A 990 24.44 -21.19 -25.05
C SER A 990 25.55 -22.14 -25.57
N MET A 991 26.74 -22.10 -24.97
CA MET A 991 27.90 -22.88 -25.41
C MET A 991 28.69 -23.47 -24.22
N GLY A 992 29.56 -24.44 -24.54
CA GLY A 992 30.48 -25.03 -23.56
C GLY A 992 29.81 -26.03 -22.62
N HIS A 993 30.47 -26.36 -21.51
CA HIS A 993 30.00 -27.36 -20.55
C HIS A 993 28.69 -26.97 -19.85
N ARG A 994 28.26 -25.70 -19.92
CA ARG A 994 26.98 -25.21 -19.39
C ARG A 994 25.88 -25.02 -20.44
N MET A 995 26.07 -25.52 -21.68
CA MET A 995 25.04 -25.44 -22.73
C MET A 995 23.72 -26.11 -22.30
N CYS A 996 22.59 -25.62 -22.81
CA CYS A 996 21.26 -26.10 -22.45
C CYS A 996 21.15 -27.62 -22.63
N ILE A 997 20.76 -28.32 -21.56
CA ILE A 997 20.58 -29.77 -21.56
C ILE A 997 19.33 -30.18 -22.37
N GLY A 998 18.29 -29.33 -22.38
CA GLY A 998 17.01 -29.56 -23.05
C GLY A 998 16.98 -29.29 -24.55
N ARG A 999 18.13 -29.01 -25.21
CA ARG A 999 18.19 -28.63 -26.63
C ARG A 999 17.41 -29.61 -27.54
N ASN A 1000 17.66 -30.90 -27.41
CA ASN A 1000 17.03 -31.90 -28.28
C ASN A 1000 15.51 -31.95 -28.09
N MET A 1001 15.03 -31.75 -26.85
CA MET A 1001 13.61 -31.71 -26.54
C MET A 1001 12.93 -30.49 -27.17
N ALA A 1002 13.54 -29.31 -27.01
CA ALA A 1002 13.04 -28.08 -27.61
C ALA A 1002 12.98 -28.19 -29.15
N MET A 1003 14.06 -28.66 -29.78
CA MET A 1003 14.12 -28.84 -31.25
C MET A 1003 13.04 -29.81 -31.74
N THR A 1004 12.83 -30.92 -31.03
CA THR A 1004 11.75 -31.88 -31.36
C THR A 1004 10.37 -31.22 -31.30
N ASN A 1005 10.06 -30.50 -30.21
CA ASN A 1005 8.78 -29.79 -30.10
C ASN A 1005 8.58 -28.77 -31.23
N MET A 1006 9.62 -27.99 -31.55
CA MET A 1006 9.56 -26.98 -32.61
C MET A 1006 9.32 -27.59 -33.99
N LEU A 1007 10.12 -28.59 -34.36
CA LEU A 1007 10.02 -29.23 -35.68
C LEU A 1007 8.71 -29.99 -35.85
N LYS A 1008 8.27 -30.74 -34.84
CA LYS A 1008 7.01 -31.51 -34.93
C LYS A 1008 5.81 -30.58 -35.02
N LEU A 1009 5.77 -29.51 -34.22
CA LEU A 1009 4.66 -28.57 -34.25
C LEU A 1009 4.59 -27.86 -35.61
N VAL A 1010 5.71 -27.32 -36.11
CA VAL A 1010 5.77 -26.63 -37.41
C VAL A 1010 5.40 -27.58 -38.56
N ALA A 1011 6.06 -28.73 -38.65
CA ALA A 1011 5.84 -29.69 -39.72
C ALA A 1011 4.39 -30.22 -39.73
N THR A 1012 3.85 -30.61 -38.57
CA THR A 1012 2.47 -31.12 -38.48
C THR A 1012 1.46 -30.03 -38.80
N THR A 1013 1.69 -28.81 -38.32
CA THR A 1013 0.75 -27.70 -38.51
C THR A 1013 0.65 -27.31 -39.98
N PHE A 1014 1.76 -27.00 -40.64
CA PHE A 1014 1.74 -26.59 -42.06
C PHE A 1014 1.42 -27.74 -43.02
N ARG A 1015 1.66 -29.00 -42.61
CA ARG A 1015 1.26 -30.16 -43.43
C ARG A 1015 -0.25 -30.36 -43.46
N CYS A 1016 -0.94 -30.08 -42.36
CA CYS A 1016 -2.37 -30.39 -42.18
C CYS A 1016 -3.30 -29.18 -42.29
N TYR A 1017 -2.78 -27.95 -42.16
CA TYR A 1017 -3.59 -26.74 -42.05
C TYR A 1017 -3.01 -25.57 -42.85
N ASP A 1018 -3.91 -24.79 -43.46
CA ASP A 1018 -3.63 -23.47 -43.98
C ASP A 1018 -3.92 -22.45 -42.86
N LEU A 1019 -2.88 -21.77 -42.38
CA LEU A 1019 -2.99 -20.73 -41.36
C LEU A 1019 -2.82 -19.34 -41.96
N GLU A 1020 -3.65 -18.41 -41.49
CA GLU A 1020 -3.62 -17.02 -41.93
C GLU A 1020 -3.66 -16.10 -40.69
N ALA A 1021 -2.70 -15.19 -40.57
CA ALA A 1021 -2.72 -14.16 -39.53
C ALA A 1021 -3.80 -13.11 -39.85
N VAL A 1022 -4.56 -12.69 -38.84
CA VAL A 1022 -5.62 -11.68 -38.98
C VAL A 1022 -5.07 -10.26 -38.86
N GLU A 1023 -3.91 -10.10 -38.22
CA GLU A 1023 -3.26 -8.81 -38.01
C GLU A 1023 -2.64 -8.26 -39.31
N PRO A 1024 -2.59 -6.93 -39.50
CA PRO A 1024 -1.84 -6.32 -40.59
C PRO A 1024 -0.35 -6.69 -40.51
N MET A 1025 0.35 -6.68 -41.67
CA MET A 1025 1.81 -6.89 -41.72
C MET A 1025 2.54 -5.71 -41.06
N GLU A 1026 2.71 -5.79 -39.74
CA GLU A 1026 3.44 -4.83 -38.91
C GLU A 1026 4.73 -5.46 -38.33
N ALA A 1027 5.64 -4.63 -37.84
CA ALA A 1027 6.86 -5.11 -37.20
C ALA A 1027 6.53 -5.82 -35.87
N ILE A 1028 7.12 -7.00 -35.66
CA ILE A 1028 6.93 -7.77 -34.42
C ILE A 1028 7.59 -7.04 -33.24
N SER A 1029 6.78 -6.60 -32.28
CA SER A 1029 7.23 -6.05 -31.00
C SER A 1029 7.45 -7.18 -29.98
N THR A 1030 8.49 -7.05 -29.15
CA THR A 1030 8.80 -7.99 -28.07
C THR A 1030 9.05 -7.29 -26.75
N ILE A 1031 8.62 -7.92 -25.66
CA ILE A 1031 8.97 -7.53 -24.29
C ILE A 1031 9.85 -8.61 -23.66
N SER A 1032 10.75 -8.21 -22.75
CA SER A 1032 11.67 -9.11 -22.08
C SER A 1032 11.65 -8.97 -20.56
N VAL A 1033 11.24 -10.03 -19.86
CA VAL A 1033 11.42 -10.20 -18.40
C VAL A 1033 12.77 -10.87 -18.06
N GLY A 1034 13.69 -10.96 -19.02
CA GLY A 1034 14.83 -11.88 -19.02
C GLY A 1034 14.64 -13.06 -19.99
N ILE A 1035 13.42 -13.26 -20.45
CA ILE A 1035 13.11 -13.99 -21.67
C ILE A 1035 12.18 -13.12 -22.53
N SER A 1036 12.40 -13.10 -23.84
CA SER A 1036 11.63 -12.30 -24.78
C SER A 1036 10.39 -13.05 -25.28
N GLU A 1037 9.28 -12.34 -25.34
CA GLU A 1037 8.02 -12.83 -25.89
C GLU A 1037 7.38 -11.79 -26.81
N LYS A 1038 6.54 -12.24 -27.74
CA LYS A 1038 5.75 -11.35 -28.59
C LYS A 1038 4.82 -10.50 -27.72
N GLU A 1039 4.82 -9.19 -27.94
CA GLU A 1039 3.84 -8.28 -27.35
C GLU A 1039 2.47 -8.46 -28.05
N GLY A 1040 1.42 -8.61 -27.24
CA GLY A 1040 0.07 -8.87 -27.73
C GLY A 1040 -0.19 -10.31 -28.20
N PRO A 1041 -1.39 -10.58 -28.73
CA PRO A 1041 -1.81 -11.89 -29.24
C PRO A 1041 -1.18 -12.21 -30.61
N LEU A 1042 -1.31 -13.45 -31.10
CA LEU A 1042 -1.09 -13.83 -32.50
C LEU A 1042 -2.41 -14.39 -33.05
N LEU A 1043 -3.29 -13.49 -33.49
CA LEU A 1043 -4.62 -13.87 -33.94
C LEU A 1043 -4.59 -14.52 -35.33
N CYS A 1044 -5.12 -15.73 -35.43
CA CYS A 1044 -5.10 -16.54 -36.64
C CYS A 1044 -6.51 -17.04 -37.02
N ARG A 1045 -6.68 -17.30 -38.33
CA ARG A 1045 -7.69 -18.22 -38.86
C ARG A 1045 -7.00 -19.46 -39.37
N VAL A 1046 -7.72 -20.58 -39.34
CA VAL A 1046 -7.22 -21.87 -39.80
C VAL A 1046 -8.23 -22.54 -40.72
N ARG A 1047 -7.74 -23.20 -41.77
CA ARG A 1047 -8.50 -24.13 -42.60
C ARG A 1047 -7.76 -25.45 -42.66
N ARG A 1048 -8.47 -26.56 -42.50
CA ARG A 1048 -7.93 -27.89 -42.72
C ARG A 1048 -7.67 -28.11 -44.21
N ARG A 1049 -6.50 -28.64 -44.54
CA ARG A 1049 -6.07 -28.96 -45.91
C ARG A 1049 -6.60 -30.32 -46.36
#